data_AF-A0A9D8KH30-F1
#
_entry.id   AF-A0A9D8KH30-F1
#
_cell.length_a   1.000
_cell.length_b   1.000
_cell.length_c   1.000
_cell.angle_alpha   90.00
_cell.angle_beta   90.00
_cell.angle_gamma   90.00
#
_symmetry.space_group_name_H-M   'P 1'
#
loop_
_entity.id
_entity.type
_entity.pdbx_description
1 polymer ?
#
loop_
_entity_poly.entity_id
_entity_poly.type
_entity_poly.pdbx_seq_one_letter_code
_entity_poly.pdbx_strand_id
1 'polypeptide(L)'
;MALAVKKLKLRYSSPKAFFNQYQSEIVNSRLFAPTSTPPPVNTPVLLTLIIPDVPEPFVVQCRVASSVDKKRAETTGRKMGMTLHFNSGQWETIRRLEGNLKRSKTYSEMLGFSSSDKAGADTVKHEAIHLPQGETQFLDRLQSADTPLAPTQQSETEIRGRSRISTAYERELIKRAQEAGLPSTLTGDRIERLKRLIRDRDTVKKIEKKEPESTVPLPAPMADRVKKEFSSQERGRMEPVVAFILDLVKAMLRSGYYAPDHPGSRDAKEGIYNEFQAAVGERPDLTLLNQESKERSDVLISGILEDQVSLRGLIGSEQASIFIPKFKEYFNRKSLVSFSMKKTLTLNEFNNFIDIMSDPAVDKGESGEVGSLLTNALVEKEVTEVSTVFMDDMIILELKLPWRVEMAIQRLAKDLKVLPMFRGKSEEEIQAMKIRIVQDIVRPLREPHMLKDIVVNCHVIAKHVAVIEAEDLEQIIVKSFPMQILLPTSKYVFEELTKISEELKEKPGHPALLARMEGVKRILKWVSQRVVLEGIEGSERFFEQLYFYSILKFEELPEAVKDHVNTLTLVKEFRENPSFYMEKFYEAVTEDDVLLLVRLFRRILPDLLEQEEYDLISLITKSVEAKFELYPRLRKSTFLPLQEPIKFIWEDSIDSLEEKFRDEKSGSRAQIENTIELLGTYGVHLLVQTLMDSKDKTVRSSAVNTLIKMGDFAINEIVGILKNPSNPWYLYRNALAVMSKIGGGGQIDLISGFLRHSKPRVREEAVNTISTLQGPAAEPTLLRALRDPNIRVRRRAVECIGKFSLKSQRVLIELLNILNIDESTVKNVVDKNQILEFKAEAINTLSLIGNVHISTEKRVEDILLDLITPDKKWLDKLSNKVRSAGKKGEDQIVQNAVLKALWKIGTKKSLPSLTTLAERGDRALASKAKEVIAQIKLRDRG
;
A
#
# COMPACT_ATOMS: atom_id res chain seq x y z
N MET A 1 6.84 -6.87 -28.89
CA MET A 1 6.70 -8.27 -29.33
C MET A 1 5.71 -8.97 -28.41
N ALA A 2 4.51 -9.31 -28.90
CA ALA A 2 3.53 -10.07 -28.14
C ALA A 2 4.09 -11.50 -27.90
N LEU A 3 4.32 -11.87 -26.65
CA LEU A 3 4.66 -13.25 -26.28
C LEU A 3 3.47 -14.15 -26.62
N ALA A 4 3.60 -15.00 -27.65
CA ALA A 4 2.56 -15.94 -28.05
C ALA A 4 2.17 -16.86 -26.89
N VAL A 5 0.91 -16.79 -26.45
CA VAL A 5 0.37 -17.66 -25.38
C VAL A 5 0.30 -19.10 -25.89
N LYS A 6 1.03 -20.03 -25.27
CA LYS A 6 0.99 -21.44 -25.66
C LYS A 6 -0.30 -22.09 -25.16
N LYS A 7 -1.07 -22.74 -26.05
CA LYS A 7 -2.27 -23.51 -25.66
C LYS A 7 -1.88 -24.94 -25.30
N LEU A 8 -2.35 -25.44 -24.17
CA LEU A 8 -2.12 -26.82 -23.71
C LEU A 8 -3.44 -27.48 -23.35
N LYS A 9 -3.68 -28.70 -23.83
CA LYS A 9 -4.88 -29.47 -23.52
C LYS A 9 -4.50 -30.76 -22.80
N LEU A 10 -5.04 -30.98 -21.60
CA LEU A 10 -4.85 -32.20 -20.82
C LEU A 10 -6.18 -32.93 -20.69
N ARG A 11 -6.19 -34.22 -21.06
CA ARG A 11 -7.37 -35.08 -21.01
C ARG A 11 -7.13 -36.19 -20.02
N TYR A 12 -8.00 -36.31 -19.02
CA TYR A 12 -7.93 -37.39 -18.05
C TYR A 12 -8.69 -38.62 -18.55
N SER A 13 -8.15 -39.81 -18.28
CA SER A 13 -8.71 -41.08 -18.74
C SER A 13 -9.82 -41.64 -17.84
N SER A 14 -9.90 -41.20 -16.58
CA SER A 14 -10.94 -41.64 -15.64
C SER A 14 -11.17 -40.61 -14.53
N PRO A 15 -12.36 -40.62 -13.87
CA PRO A 15 -12.64 -39.75 -12.74
C PRO A 15 -11.62 -39.86 -11.60
N LYS A 16 -11.19 -41.09 -11.29
CA LYS A 16 -10.19 -41.37 -10.24
C LYS A 16 -8.81 -40.79 -10.54
N ALA A 17 -8.37 -40.83 -11.81
CA ALA A 17 -7.10 -40.24 -12.22
C ALA A 17 -7.09 -38.71 -12.06
N PHE A 18 -8.19 -38.05 -12.41
CA PHE A 18 -8.36 -36.62 -12.16
C PHE A 18 -8.42 -36.33 -10.67
N PHE A 19 -9.22 -37.06 -9.90
CA PHE A 19 -9.41 -36.86 -8.46
C PHE A 19 -8.09 -36.94 -7.67
N ASN A 20 -7.25 -37.93 -7.97
CA ASN A 20 -5.95 -38.06 -7.33
C ASN A 20 -5.04 -36.86 -7.61
N GLN A 21 -4.95 -36.43 -8.87
CA GLN A 21 -4.15 -35.27 -9.26
C GLN A 21 -4.75 -33.96 -8.72
N TYR A 22 -6.08 -33.91 -8.59
CA TYR A 22 -6.80 -32.80 -7.98
C TYR A 22 -6.38 -32.60 -6.53
N GLN A 23 -6.47 -33.66 -5.70
CA GLN A 23 -6.12 -33.59 -4.28
C GLN A 23 -4.63 -33.31 -4.03
N SER A 24 -3.73 -33.89 -4.83
CA SER A 24 -2.30 -33.75 -4.57
C SER A 24 -1.67 -32.47 -5.15
N GLU A 25 -2.15 -32.02 -6.33
CA GLU A 25 -1.49 -30.96 -7.09
C GLU A 25 -2.42 -29.74 -7.27
N ILE A 26 -3.62 -29.94 -7.82
CA ILE A 26 -4.48 -28.82 -8.25
C ILE A 26 -4.96 -27.98 -7.06
N VAL A 27 -5.34 -28.61 -5.94
CA VAL A 27 -5.69 -27.90 -4.69
C VAL A 27 -4.54 -27.03 -4.19
N ASN A 28 -3.30 -27.43 -4.43
CA ASN A 28 -2.09 -26.68 -4.08
C ASN A 28 -1.67 -25.67 -5.17
N SER A 29 -2.56 -25.35 -6.11
CA SER A 29 -2.32 -24.44 -7.24
C SER A 29 -1.16 -24.83 -8.17
N ARG A 30 -0.85 -26.12 -8.24
CA ARG A 30 0.19 -26.66 -9.12
C ARG A 30 -0.39 -27.75 -10.00
N LEU A 31 0.15 -27.92 -11.19
CA LEU A 31 -0.20 -29.06 -12.04
C LEU A 31 1.03 -29.54 -12.78
N PHE A 32 1.40 -30.80 -12.59
CA PHE A 32 2.41 -31.43 -13.40
C PHE A 32 1.80 -31.89 -14.73
N ALA A 33 2.34 -31.37 -15.83
CA ALA A 33 2.00 -31.74 -17.19
C ALA A 33 3.19 -32.47 -17.84
N PRO A 34 3.05 -33.76 -18.19
CA PRO A 34 4.12 -34.48 -18.89
C PRO A 34 4.30 -33.93 -20.30
N THR A 35 5.54 -33.64 -20.69
CA THR A 35 5.89 -33.16 -22.04
C THR A 35 7.35 -33.45 -22.34
N SER A 36 7.67 -33.77 -23.60
CA SER A 36 9.04 -34.02 -24.06
C SER A 36 9.81 -32.73 -24.36
N THR A 37 9.10 -31.61 -24.57
CA THR A 37 9.68 -30.30 -24.90
C THR A 37 9.05 -29.20 -24.05
N PRO A 38 9.35 -29.14 -22.74
CA PRO A 38 8.77 -28.15 -21.86
C PRO A 38 9.22 -26.72 -22.25
N PRO A 39 8.32 -25.72 -22.25
CA PRO A 39 8.70 -24.33 -22.49
C PRO A 39 9.64 -23.80 -21.40
N PRO A 40 10.31 -22.65 -21.63
CA PRO A 40 11.04 -21.94 -20.59
C PRO A 40 10.16 -21.58 -19.39
N VAL A 41 10.77 -21.48 -18.20
CA VAL A 41 10.11 -20.97 -16.99
C VAL A 41 9.53 -19.57 -17.26
N ASN A 42 8.39 -19.25 -16.65
CA ASN A 42 7.58 -18.05 -16.83
C ASN A 42 6.83 -17.92 -18.17
N THR A 43 6.91 -18.91 -19.06
CA THR A 43 6.09 -18.91 -20.30
C THR A 43 4.60 -18.95 -19.95
N PRO A 44 3.77 -18.02 -20.48
CA PRO A 44 2.32 -18.05 -20.30
C PRO A 44 1.70 -19.21 -21.10
N VAL A 45 0.83 -19.97 -20.44
CA VAL A 45 0.15 -21.14 -20.98
C VAL A 45 -1.35 -21.00 -20.77
N LEU A 46 -2.15 -21.15 -21.83
CA LEU A 46 -3.60 -21.32 -21.71
C LEU A 46 -3.89 -22.83 -21.60
N LEU A 47 -4.18 -23.30 -20.40
CA LEU A 47 -4.45 -24.70 -20.09
C LEU A 47 -5.94 -25.00 -20.24
N THR A 48 -6.27 -26.11 -20.90
CA THR A 48 -7.62 -26.67 -21.02
C THR A 48 -7.64 -28.08 -20.44
N LEU A 49 -8.39 -28.28 -19.37
CA LEU A 49 -8.61 -29.58 -18.74
C LEU A 49 -9.91 -30.20 -19.28
N ILE A 50 -9.81 -31.40 -19.84
CA ILE A 50 -10.96 -32.24 -20.18
C ILE A 50 -11.10 -33.27 -19.06
N ILE A 51 -12.16 -33.12 -18.29
CA ILE A 51 -12.44 -33.90 -17.09
C ILE A 51 -13.58 -34.89 -17.43
N PRO A 52 -13.41 -36.20 -17.20
CA PRO A 52 -14.47 -37.19 -17.36
C PRO A 52 -15.73 -36.79 -16.60
N ASP A 53 -16.94 -37.08 -17.08
CA ASP A 53 -18.20 -36.78 -16.39
C ASP A 53 -18.47 -35.29 -16.09
N VAL A 54 -17.71 -34.37 -16.69
CA VAL A 54 -17.95 -32.91 -16.68
C VAL A 54 -18.08 -32.45 -18.14
N PRO A 55 -19.24 -31.94 -18.57
CA PRO A 55 -19.49 -31.64 -19.98
C PRO A 55 -18.68 -30.45 -20.52
N GLU A 56 -18.37 -29.47 -19.66
CA GLU A 56 -17.64 -28.26 -20.06
C GLU A 56 -16.14 -28.37 -19.74
N PRO A 57 -15.24 -28.16 -20.73
CA PRO A 57 -13.81 -28.16 -20.48
C PRO A 57 -13.40 -26.94 -19.64
N PHE A 58 -12.56 -27.16 -18.64
CA PHE A 58 -12.10 -26.09 -17.76
C PHE A 58 -10.88 -25.39 -18.36
N VAL A 59 -10.99 -24.09 -18.66
CA VAL A 59 -9.93 -23.30 -19.32
C VAL A 59 -9.34 -22.26 -18.37
N VAL A 60 -8.03 -22.27 -18.16
CA VAL A 60 -7.34 -21.38 -17.22
C VAL A 60 -5.99 -20.92 -17.76
N GLN A 61 -5.60 -19.68 -17.44
CA GLN A 61 -4.26 -19.18 -17.73
C GLN A 61 -3.27 -19.58 -16.61
N CYS A 62 -2.12 -20.10 -17.03
CA CYS A 62 -1.06 -20.61 -16.18
C CYS A 62 0.30 -20.04 -16.62
N ARG A 63 1.31 -20.27 -15.79
CA ARG A 63 2.72 -20.07 -16.15
C ARG A 63 3.53 -21.32 -15.84
N VAL A 64 4.57 -21.57 -16.65
CA VAL A 64 5.53 -22.64 -16.38
C VAL A 64 6.38 -22.26 -15.18
N ALA A 65 6.21 -22.93 -14.04
CA ALA A 65 6.94 -22.69 -12.81
C ALA A 65 8.29 -23.42 -12.78
N SER A 66 8.32 -24.64 -13.32
CA SER A 66 9.57 -25.40 -13.51
C SER A 66 9.44 -26.36 -14.67
N SER A 67 10.57 -26.71 -15.28
CA SER A 67 10.64 -27.67 -16.38
C SER A 67 11.79 -28.66 -16.18
N VAL A 68 11.53 -29.91 -16.51
CA VAL A 68 12.49 -31.02 -16.50
C VAL A 68 12.50 -31.62 -17.89
N ASP A 69 13.56 -31.33 -18.65
CA ASP A 69 13.79 -31.89 -19.98
C ASP A 69 14.33 -33.33 -19.90
N LYS A 70 14.42 -33.99 -21.06
CA LYS A 70 14.89 -35.38 -21.17
C LYS A 70 16.28 -35.59 -20.54
N LYS A 71 17.21 -34.67 -20.79
CA LYS A 71 18.60 -34.76 -20.31
C LYS A 71 18.69 -34.62 -18.77
N ARG A 72 17.87 -33.76 -18.17
CA ARG A 72 17.74 -33.62 -16.70
C ARG A 72 16.96 -34.77 -16.06
N ALA A 73 15.94 -35.30 -16.72
CA ALA A 73 15.18 -36.44 -16.21
C ALA A 73 16.09 -37.67 -16.04
N GLU A 74 16.93 -37.95 -17.03
CA GLU A 74 17.90 -39.05 -17.02
C GLU A 74 18.99 -38.90 -15.93
N THR A 75 19.35 -37.68 -15.54
CA THR A 75 20.36 -37.41 -14.49
C THR A 75 19.79 -37.26 -13.08
N THR A 76 18.51 -36.86 -12.93
CA THR A 76 17.91 -36.55 -11.62
C THR A 76 16.86 -37.55 -11.15
N GLY A 77 16.47 -38.52 -11.99
CA GLY A 77 15.40 -39.48 -11.70
C GLY A 77 14.00 -38.86 -11.61
N ARG A 78 13.86 -37.56 -11.94
CA ARG A 78 12.57 -36.85 -11.93
C ARG A 78 11.78 -37.14 -13.21
N LYS A 79 10.46 -37.15 -13.11
CA LYS A 79 9.56 -37.31 -14.26
C LYS A 79 9.74 -36.15 -15.25
N MET A 80 9.93 -36.48 -16.52
CA MET A 80 10.08 -35.51 -17.62
C MET A 80 8.75 -34.75 -17.83
N GLY A 81 8.81 -33.41 -17.85
CA GLY A 81 7.62 -32.57 -18.00
C GLY A 81 7.79 -31.16 -17.46
N MET A 82 6.67 -30.50 -17.19
CA MET A 82 6.64 -29.15 -16.62
C MET A 82 5.62 -29.05 -15.49
N THR A 83 5.92 -28.21 -14.50
CA THR A 83 4.94 -27.81 -13.48
C THR A 83 4.37 -26.47 -13.88
N LEU A 84 3.04 -26.40 -13.95
CA LEU A 84 2.27 -25.19 -14.19
C LEU A 84 1.79 -24.62 -12.86
N HIS A 85 1.84 -23.31 -12.72
CA HIS A 85 1.15 -22.54 -11.67
C HIS A 85 -0.02 -21.77 -12.31
N PHE A 86 -1.18 -21.77 -11.67
CA PHE A 86 -2.29 -20.91 -12.08
C PHE A 86 -1.93 -19.44 -11.78
N ASN A 87 -2.31 -18.51 -12.66
CA ASN A 87 -2.09 -17.08 -12.41
C ASN A 87 -2.97 -16.59 -11.24
N SER A 88 -2.60 -15.43 -10.63
CA SER A 88 -3.21 -14.83 -9.43
C SER A 88 -4.75 -14.93 -9.39
N GLY A 89 -5.29 -15.33 -8.23
CA GLY A 89 -6.69 -15.76 -8.05
C GLY A 89 -6.85 -17.25 -7.67
N GLN A 90 -5.95 -17.77 -6.83
CA GLN A 90 -5.82 -19.21 -6.49
C GLN A 90 -7.16 -19.87 -6.11
N TRP A 91 -7.93 -19.22 -5.23
CA TRP A 91 -9.20 -19.74 -4.74
C TRP A 91 -10.33 -19.61 -5.78
N GLU A 92 -10.36 -18.56 -6.62
CA GLU A 92 -11.40 -18.38 -7.64
C GLU A 92 -11.30 -19.43 -8.76
N THR A 93 -10.08 -19.73 -9.19
CA THR A 93 -9.81 -20.74 -10.22
C THR A 93 -10.22 -22.12 -9.72
N ILE A 94 -9.83 -22.48 -8.49
CA ILE A 94 -10.20 -23.75 -7.86
C ILE A 94 -11.71 -23.80 -7.60
N ARG A 95 -12.34 -22.73 -7.10
CA ARG A 95 -13.79 -22.66 -6.85
C ARG A 95 -14.61 -22.77 -8.13
N ARG A 96 -14.14 -22.19 -9.25
CA ARG A 96 -14.80 -22.35 -10.56
C ARG A 96 -14.69 -23.79 -11.07
N LEU A 97 -13.56 -24.44 -10.83
CA LEU A 97 -13.39 -25.86 -11.13
C LEU A 97 -14.30 -26.72 -10.24
N GLU A 98 -14.37 -26.44 -8.93
CA GLU A 98 -15.28 -27.11 -7.99
C GLU A 98 -16.75 -26.91 -8.33
N GLY A 99 -17.16 -25.72 -8.78
CA GLY A 99 -18.51 -25.46 -9.27
C GLY A 99 -18.88 -26.38 -10.45
N ASN A 100 -17.94 -26.63 -11.37
CA ASN A 100 -18.14 -27.58 -12.46
C ASN A 100 -18.16 -29.03 -11.97
N LEU A 101 -17.34 -29.38 -10.97
CA LEU A 101 -17.30 -30.72 -10.37
C LEU A 101 -18.55 -31.03 -9.53
N LYS A 102 -19.13 -30.05 -8.83
CA LYS A 102 -20.39 -30.16 -8.05
C LYS A 102 -21.57 -30.59 -8.91
N ARG A 103 -21.59 -30.18 -10.18
CA ARG A 103 -22.63 -30.56 -11.15
C ARG A 103 -22.52 -32.03 -11.59
N SER A 104 -21.38 -32.68 -11.34
CA SER A 104 -21.16 -34.09 -11.63
C SER A 104 -21.44 -34.95 -10.41
N LYS A 105 -22.32 -35.94 -10.55
CA LYS A 105 -22.67 -36.87 -9.47
C LYS A 105 -21.43 -37.62 -8.94
N THR A 106 -20.57 -38.08 -9.85
CA THR A 106 -19.35 -38.83 -9.55
C THR A 106 -18.40 -38.03 -8.63
N TYR A 107 -18.13 -36.75 -8.95
CA TYR A 107 -17.22 -35.94 -8.14
C TYR A 107 -17.86 -35.38 -6.88
N SER A 108 -19.18 -35.14 -6.89
CA SER A 108 -19.90 -34.74 -5.68
C SER A 108 -19.79 -35.76 -4.56
N GLU A 109 -19.83 -37.05 -4.90
CA GLU A 109 -19.65 -38.14 -3.95
C GLU A 109 -18.17 -38.30 -3.55
N MET A 110 -17.23 -38.24 -4.50
CA MET A 110 -15.79 -38.38 -4.21
C MET A 110 -15.21 -37.23 -3.37
N LEU A 111 -15.73 -36.00 -3.51
CA LEU A 111 -15.26 -34.80 -2.81
C LEU A 111 -16.08 -34.44 -1.56
N GLY A 112 -17.21 -35.13 -1.32
CA GLY A 112 -18.01 -34.95 -0.10
C GLY A 112 -18.87 -33.68 -0.06
N PHE A 113 -19.41 -33.20 -1.18
CA PHE A 113 -20.33 -32.05 -1.20
C PHE A 113 -21.71 -32.43 -0.62
N SER A 114 -22.27 -31.62 0.29
CA SER A 114 -23.55 -31.91 0.98
C SER A 114 -24.78 -31.70 0.07
N SER A 115 -25.91 -32.32 0.44
CA SER A 115 -27.17 -32.26 -0.34
C SER A 115 -27.84 -30.88 -0.39
N SER A 116 -27.47 -29.95 0.50
CA SER A 116 -28.00 -28.58 0.53
C SER A 116 -27.45 -27.67 -0.57
N ASP A 117 -26.34 -28.05 -1.22
CA ASP A 117 -25.68 -27.25 -2.27
C ASP A 117 -26.38 -27.35 -3.65
N LYS A 118 -27.54 -28.04 -3.74
CA LYS A 118 -28.22 -28.36 -4.99
C LYS A 118 -29.43 -27.47 -5.34
N ALA A 119 -29.85 -26.52 -4.49
CA ALA A 119 -31.05 -25.72 -4.72
C ALA A 119 -30.77 -24.21 -4.69
N GLY A 120 -30.71 -23.61 -5.87
CA GLY A 120 -30.60 -22.17 -6.08
C GLY A 120 -31.11 -21.81 -7.48
N ALA A 121 -32.38 -22.12 -7.74
CA ALA A 121 -33.13 -21.66 -8.90
C ALA A 121 -34.51 -21.19 -8.40
N ASP A 122 -34.79 -19.91 -8.65
CA ASP A 122 -36.01 -19.12 -8.47
C ASP A 122 -37.25 -19.78 -7.84
N THR A 123 -37.76 -19.17 -6.77
CA THR A 123 -39.14 -18.63 -6.71
C THR A 123 -39.35 -17.80 -5.44
N VAL A 124 -39.73 -16.54 -5.65
CA VAL A 124 -40.22 -15.61 -4.63
C VAL A 124 -41.58 -16.09 -4.12
N LYS A 125 -41.73 -16.24 -2.80
CA LYS A 125 -43.02 -16.10 -2.10
C LYS A 125 -42.84 -15.38 -0.77
N HIS A 126 -43.53 -14.25 -0.65
CA HIS A 126 -43.75 -13.52 0.59
C HIS A 126 -44.62 -14.34 1.53
N GLU A 127 -44.21 -14.50 2.78
CA GLU A 127 -45.15 -14.78 3.88
C GLU A 127 -44.68 -14.05 5.15
N ALA A 128 -45.59 -13.24 5.69
CA ALA A 128 -45.44 -12.43 6.89
C ALA A 128 -45.64 -13.30 8.14
N ILE A 129 -44.85 -13.08 9.21
CA ILE A 129 -45.12 -13.67 10.52
C ILE A 129 -45.04 -12.59 11.61
N HIS A 130 -46.13 -12.55 12.38
CA HIS A 130 -46.46 -11.67 13.48
C HIS A 130 -45.49 -11.76 14.68
N LEU A 131 -45.29 -10.61 15.32
CA LEU A 131 -44.74 -10.45 16.67
C LEU A 131 -45.77 -10.86 17.74
N PRO A 132 -45.36 -11.54 18.84
CA PRO A 132 -46.12 -11.54 20.08
C PRO A 132 -45.60 -10.45 21.04
N GLN A 133 -46.55 -9.72 21.61
CA GLN A 133 -46.38 -8.78 22.72
C GLN A 133 -46.34 -9.52 24.06
N GLY A 134 -45.62 -8.92 25.02
CA GLY A 134 -45.87 -9.07 26.46
C GLY A 134 -44.82 -9.87 27.23
N GLU A 135 -44.01 -9.19 28.04
CA GLU A 135 -44.22 -9.14 29.49
C GLU A 135 -43.12 -8.31 30.17
N THR A 136 -43.52 -7.11 30.57
CA THR A 136 -42.93 -6.27 31.63
C THR A 136 -43.00 -6.99 32.97
N GLN A 137 -41.87 -7.17 33.64
CA GLN A 137 -41.66 -7.01 35.09
C GLN A 137 -40.28 -7.55 35.46
N PHE A 138 -39.33 -6.67 35.80
CA PHE A 138 -38.29 -6.88 36.83
C PHE A 138 -37.39 -5.63 36.91
N LEU A 139 -37.99 -4.50 37.33
CA LEU A 139 -37.27 -3.30 37.79
C LEU A 139 -37.68 -3.04 39.23
N ASP A 140 -37.23 -3.91 40.13
CA ASP A 140 -37.24 -3.64 41.57
C ASP A 140 -36.23 -4.59 42.23
N ARG A 141 -34.97 -4.12 42.31
CA ARG A 141 -33.91 -4.51 43.25
C ARG A 141 -32.58 -4.13 42.61
N LEU A 142 -32.12 -2.92 42.89
CA LEU A 142 -30.71 -2.56 43.11
C LEU A 142 -30.66 -1.07 43.49
N GLN A 143 -31.20 -0.78 44.67
CA GLN A 143 -30.80 0.38 45.47
C GLN A 143 -30.36 -0.17 46.82
N SER A 144 -29.05 -0.14 47.10
CA SER A 144 -28.49 0.25 48.40
C SER A 144 -26.98 -0.06 48.49
N ALA A 145 -26.30 0.89 49.13
CA ALA A 145 -24.99 0.85 49.76
C ALA A 145 -23.76 1.27 48.92
N ASP A 146 -23.56 2.59 48.89
CA ASP A 146 -22.26 3.26 49.06
C ASP A 146 -21.45 2.62 50.21
N THR A 147 -20.12 2.56 50.24
CA THR A 147 -19.19 3.70 50.41
C THR A 147 -17.70 3.23 50.31
N PRO A 148 -16.72 4.15 50.19
CA PRO A 148 -15.37 3.95 49.63
C PRO A 148 -14.27 3.81 50.70
N LEU A 149 -13.00 3.59 50.29
CA LEU A 149 -11.80 4.14 50.97
C LEU A 149 -10.53 4.02 50.11
N ALA A 150 -9.69 5.05 50.20
CA ALA A 150 -8.48 5.32 49.42
C ALA A 150 -7.18 4.88 50.18
N PRO A 151 -5.96 5.34 49.84
CA PRO A 151 -4.82 4.50 49.50
C PRO A 151 -3.73 4.43 50.60
N THR A 152 -2.80 3.48 50.50
CA THR A 152 -1.55 3.50 51.28
C THR A 152 -0.35 3.15 50.41
N GLN A 153 0.63 4.06 50.43
CA GLN A 153 2.00 3.91 49.91
C GLN A 153 2.93 3.38 51.01
N GLN A 154 3.85 2.49 50.66
CA GLN A 154 5.23 2.36 51.19
C GLN A 154 5.96 1.30 50.31
N SER A 155 6.84 1.74 49.39
CA SER A 155 8.33 1.68 49.43
C SER A 155 8.90 0.24 49.43
N GLU A 156 9.88 -0.19 48.61
CA GLU A 156 10.85 0.45 47.72
C GLU A 156 11.57 -0.66 46.91
N THR A 157 11.96 -0.33 45.66
CA THR A 157 13.13 -0.80 44.84
C THR A 157 13.37 -2.30 44.52
N GLU A 158 13.12 -2.75 43.25
CA GLU A 158 14.07 -2.91 42.10
C GLU A 158 14.65 -4.35 42.00
N ILE A 159 14.67 -5.15 40.91
CA ILE A 159 14.77 -4.96 39.45
C ILE A 159 14.21 -6.20 38.70
N ARG A 160 13.29 -6.02 37.72
CA ARG A 160 13.21 -6.65 36.37
C ARG A 160 11.79 -6.62 35.81
N GLY A 161 11.51 -5.60 35.00
CA GLY A 161 10.25 -5.43 34.28
C GLY A 161 10.08 -6.41 33.13
N ARG A 162 9.03 -7.22 33.20
CA ARG A 162 8.28 -7.74 32.06
C ARG A 162 6.84 -7.24 32.22
N SER A 163 6.29 -6.73 31.11
CA SER A 163 4.88 -6.44 30.83
C SER A 163 3.89 -6.89 31.93
N ARG A 164 3.39 -5.96 32.74
CA ARG A 164 2.51 -6.26 33.87
C ARG A 164 1.18 -5.50 33.90
N ILE A 165 0.75 -4.95 32.77
CA ILE A 165 -0.53 -4.22 32.73
C ILE A 165 -1.70 -5.07 32.16
N SER A 166 -1.50 -6.20 31.45
CA SER A 166 -2.64 -7.02 30.94
C SER A 166 -3.01 -8.27 31.75
N THR A 167 -2.23 -8.69 32.74
CA THR A 167 -2.42 -10.02 33.37
C THR A 167 -3.52 -10.12 34.43
N ALA A 168 -3.99 -9.01 35.02
CA ALA A 168 -4.99 -9.07 36.09
C ALA A 168 -6.41 -9.26 35.55
N TYR A 169 -6.76 -8.53 34.50
CA TYR A 169 -8.05 -8.61 33.83
C TYR A 169 -8.25 -9.97 33.12
N GLU A 170 -7.22 -10.45 32.42
CA GLU A 170 -7.22 -11.78 31.77
C GLU A 170 -7.42 -12.91 32.80
N ARG A 171 -6.73 -12.85 33.95
CA ARG A 171 -6.88 -13.87 35.00
C ARG A 171 -8.25 -13.83 35.67
N GLU A 172 -8.82 -12.64 35.87
CA GLU A 172 -10.15 -12.47 36.45
C GLU A 172 -11.25 -12.99 35.50
N LEU A 173 -11.13 -12.74 34.19
CA LEU A 173 -12.03 -13.32 33.17
C LEU A 173 -11.93 -14.85 33.11
N ILE A 174 -10.71 -15.39 33.13
CA ILE A 174 -10.47 -16.85 33.15
C ILE A 174 -11.07 -17.47 34.41
N LYS A 175 -10.90 -16.82 35.56
CA LYS A 175 -11.43 -17.27 36.85
C LYS A 175 -12.97 -17.24 36.87
N ARG A 176 -13.60 -16.15 36.39
CA ARG A 176 -15.06 -16.05 36.27
C ARG A 176 -15.65 -17.11 35.33
N ALA A 177 -14.97 -17.40 34.22
CA ALA A 177 -15.38 -18.45 33.30
C ALA A 177 -15.31 -19.85 33.91
N GLN A 178 -14.36 -20.10 34.82
CA GLN A 178 -14.22 -21.36 35.56
C GLN A 178 -15.26 -21.49 36.69
N GLU A 179 -15.58 -20.39 37.39
CA GLU A 179 -16.49 -20.36 38.54
C GLU A 179 -17.98 -20.42 38.15
N ALA A 180 -18.36 -19.95 36.95
CA ALA A 180 -19.76 -19.72 36.59
C ALA A 180 -20.55 -20.94 36.09
N GLY A 181 -19.96 -22.13 35.91
CA GLY A 181 -20.71 -23.30 35.46
C GLY A 181 -21.56 -23.05 34.19
N LEU A 182 -20.90 -22.72 33.08
CA LEU A 182 -21.41 -22.54 31.69
C LEU A 182 -22.93 -22.28 31.55
N PRO A 183 -23.37 -21.01 31.51
CA PRO A 183 -24.69 -20.63 31.01
C PRO A 183 -24.80 -20.79 29.48
N SER A 184 -26.02 -21.05 29.00
CA SER A 184 -26.33 -21.28 27.60
C SER A 184 -26.58 -19.98 26.81
N THR A 185 -25.86 -19.84 25.69
CA THR A 185 -26.09 -18.95 24.53
C THR A 185 -25.75 -17.45 24.64
N LEU A 186 -25.12 -16.94 23.58
CA LEU A 186 -24.96 -15.52 23.28
C LEU A 186 -26.34 -14.88 23.02
N THR A 187 -26.96 -14.25 24.03
CA THR A 187 -28.24 -13.53 23.89
C THR A 187 -28.06 -12.01 23.96
N GLY A 188 -28.73 -11.29 23.05
CA GLY A 188 -28.77 -9.82 22.96
C GLY A 188 -28.84 -9.28 21.51
N ASP A 189 -29.49 -8.12 21.31
CA ASP A 189 -29.75 -7.52 19.99
C ASP A 189 -28.49 -7.30 19.13
N ARG A 190 -27.37 -6.91 19.75
CA ARG A 190 -26.09 -6.71 19.06
C ARG A 190 -25.52 -8.01 18.48
N ILE A 191 -25.67 -9.14 19.15
CA ILE A 191 -25.13 -10.43 18.68
C ILE A 191 -25.99 -11.02 17.56
N GLU A 192 -27.31 -10.84 17.64
CA GLU A 192 -28.21 -11.25 16.55
C GLU A 192 -28.00 -10.38 15.28
N ARG A 193 -27.57 -9.13 15.45
CA ARG A 193 -27.06 -8.31 14.35
C ARG A 193 -25.73 -8.82 13.80
N LEU A 194 -24.77 -9.21 14.65
CA LEU A 194 -23.49 -9.79 14.20
C LEU A 194 -23.69 -11.08 13.39
N LYS A 195 -24.61 -11.96 13.82
CA LYS A 195 -24.97 -13.18 13.08
C LYS A 195 -25.45 -12.88 11.65
N ARG A 196 -26.23 -11.81 11.47
CA ARG A 196 -26.65 -11.34 10.15
C ARG A 196 -25.47 -10.82 9.34
N LEU A 197 -24.69 -9.90 9.91
CA LEU A 197 -23.57 -9.23 9.22
C LEU A 197 -22.46 -10.19 8.76
N ILE A 198 -22.22 -11.30 9.47
CA ILE A 198 -21.11 -12.23 9.20
C ILE A 198 -21.54 -13.38 8.27
N ARG A 199 -22.83 -13.72 8.19
CA ARG A 199 -23.34 -14.79 7.30
C ARG A 199 -23.25 -14.42 5.81
N ASP A 200 -23.37 -13.14 5.45
CA ASP A 200 -23.39 -12.68 4.04
C ASP A 200 -22.07 -12.90 3.27
N ARG A 201 -20.97 -13.25 3.96
CA ARG A 201 -19.64 -13.39 3.34
C ARG A 201 -19.43 -14.71 2.57
N ASP A 202 -20.27 -15.73 2.73
CA ASP A 202 -20.10 -16.98 1.97
C ASP A 202 -20.42 -16.81 0.44
N THR A 203 -20.97 -15.64 0.05
CA THR A 203 -21.49 -15.37 -1.30
C THR A 203 -20.79 -14.30 -2.15
N VAL A 204 -19.81 -13.52 -1.67
CA VAL A 204 -19.28 -12.37 -2.44
C VAL A 204 -17.79 -12.46 -2.78
N LYS A 205 -17.46 -12.17 -4.05
CA LYS A 205 -16.13 -12.21 -4.67
C LYS A 205 -15.21 -11.09 -4.16
N LYS A 206 -13.93 -11.40 -3.89
CA LYS A 206 -12.89 -10.38 -3.60
C LYS A 206 -12.48 -9.70 -4.92
N ILE A 207 -12.69 -8.39 -5.03
CA ILE A 207 -12.09 -7.55 -6.08
C ILE A 207 -10.68 -7.15 -5.62
N GLU A 208 -9.69 -7.33 -6.49
CA GLU A 208 -8.29 -6.97 -6.26
C GLU A 208 -8.15 -5.45 -6.02
N LYS A 209 -7.58 -5.05 -4.86
CA LYS A 209 -7.10 -3.68 -4.62
C LYS A 209 -5.98 -3.38 -5.63
N LYS A 210 -6.28 -2.57 -6.65
CA LYS A 210 -5.26 -1.77 -7.33
C LYS A 210 -5.33 -0.37 -6.78
N GLU A 211 -4.30 0.06 -6.06
CA GLU A 211 -4.08 1.47 -5.77
C GLU A 211 -3.95 2.23 -7.10
N PRO A 212 -4.74 3.29 -7.34
CA PRO A 212 -4.39 4.26 -8.35
C PRO A 212 -3.41 5.26 -7.74
N GLU A 213 -2.16 5.23 -8.21
CA GLU A 213 -1.24 6.36 -8.08
C GLU A 213 -1.87 7.60 -8.74
N SER A 214 -2.56 8.41 -7.94
CA SER A 214 -3.01 9.75 -8.33
C SER A 214 -1.86 10.74 -8.04
N THR A 215 -0.83 10.73 -8.87
CA THR A 215 0.17 11.82 -8.93
C THR A 215 -0.10 12.70 -10.13
N VAL A 216 -1.19 13.47 -10.09
CA VAL A 216 -1.30 14.67 -10.93
C VAL A 216 -0.69 15.82 -10.13
N PRO A 217 0.42 16.43 -10.58
CA PRO A 217 1.02 17.56 -9.87
C PRO A 217 0.04 18.73 -9.87
N LEU A 218 -0.14 19.36 -8.71
CA LEU A 218 -0.88 20.61 -8.57
C LEU A 218 -0.25 21.69 -9.46
N PRO A 219 -0.99 22.35 -10.37
CA PRO A 219 -0.52 23.60 -10.93
C PRO A 219 -0.53 24.66 -9.83
N ALA A 220 0.53 25.47 -9.80
CA ALA A 220 0.74 26.50 -8.79
C ALA A 220 -0.37 27.57 -8.78
N PRO A 221 -0.60 28.26 -7.65
CA PRO A 221 -1.64 29.30 -7.54
C PRO A 221 -1.41 30.44 -8.54
N MET A 222 -2.46 30.80 -9.28
CA MET A 222 -2.52 32.03 -10.10
C MET A 222 -2.69 33.25 -9.19
N ALA A 223 -1.58 33.78 -8.69
CA ALA A 223 -1.50 35.18 -8.31
C ALA A 223 -0.28 35.78 -9.03
N ASP A 224 -0.54 36.82 -9.80
CA ASP A 224 0.43 37.66 -10.52
C ASP A 224 1.19 37.03 -11.71
N ARG A 225 0.50 36.93 -12.86
CA ARG A 225 1.18 36.97 -14.18
C ARG A 225 0.88 38.27 -14.90
N VAL A 226 1.72 39.27 -14.62
CA VAL A 226 1.96 40.39 -15.52
C VAL A 226 2.78 39.86 -16.71
N LYS A 227 2.19 39.95 -17.92
CA LYS A 227 2.73 39.61 -19.26
C LYS A 227 2.97 38.10 -19.55
N LYS A 228 1.94 37.42 -20.07
CA LYS A 228 2.08 36.14 -20.78
C LYS A 228 2.66 36.41 -22.18
N GLU A 229 3.84 35.86 -22.51
CA GLU A 229 4.36 35.86 -23.88
C GLU A 229 3.65 34.76 -24.68
N PHE A 230 2.83 35.14 -25.67
CA PHE A 230 2.12 34.19 -26.52
C PHE A 230 3.07 33.42 -27.44
N SER A 231 2.90 32.11 -27.54
CA SER A 231 3.57 31.26 -28.52
C SER A 231 3.17 31.64 -29.96
N SER A 232 3.99 31.27 -30.94
CA SER A 232 3.70 31.53 -32.37
C SER A 232 2.37 30.92 -32.82
N GLN A 233 1.98 29.76 -32.27
CA GLN A 233 0.70 29.12 -32.56
C GLN A 233 -0.48 29.85 -31.90
N GLU A 234 -0.32 30.38 -30.68
CA GLU A 234 -1.36 31.19 -30.02
C GLU A 234 -1.56 32.53 -30.73
N ARG A 235 -0.49 33.18 -31.18
CA ARG A 235 -0.59 34.43 -31.97
C ARG A 235 -1.34 34.23 -33.27
N GLY A 236 -1.00 33.19 -34.03
CA GLY A 236 -1.71 32.86 -35.28
C GLY A 236 -3.19 32.52 -35.06
N ARG A 237 -3.58 32.00 -33.89
CA ARG A 237 -4.99 31.77 -33.53
C ARG A 237 -5.74 33.04 -33.15
N MET A 238 -5.05 34.04 -32.58
CA MET A 238 -5.66 35.29 -32.11
C MET A 238 -5.73 36.37 -33.18
N GLU A 239 -4.88 36.32 -34.21
CA GLU A 239 -4.85 37.29 -35.31
C GLU A 239 -6.22 37.50 -36.01
N PRO A 240 -6.94 36.45 -36.48
CA PRO A 240 -8.27 36.63 -37.08
C PRO A 240 -9.32 37.12 -36.07
N VAL A 241 -9.18 36.74 -34.80
CA VAL A 241 -10.08 37.17 -33.71
C VAL A 241 -9.92 38.66 -33.44
N VAL A 242 -8.69 39.16 -33.42
CA VAL A 242 -8.39 40.57 -33.23
C VAL A 242 -8.93 41.41 -34.39
N ALA A 243 -8.72 40.99 -35.63
CA ALA A 243 -9.26 41.67 -36.81
C ALA A 243 -10.78 41.80 -36.73
N PHE A 244 -11.46 40.67 -36.50
CA PHE A 244 -12.91 40.63 -36.31
C PHE A 244 -13.39 41.57 -35.20
N ILE A 245 -12.75 41.57 -34.01
CA ILE A 245 -13.16 42.44 -32.90
C ILE A 245 -13.01 43.91 -33.28
N LEU A 246 -11.91 44.29 -33.95
CA LEU A 246 -11.69 45.67 -34.37
C LEU A 246 -12.78 46.15 -35.33
N ASP A 247 -13.18 45.32 -36.28
CA ASP A 247 -14.20 45.67 -37.27
C ASP A 247 -15.62 45.57 -36.72
N LEU A 248 -15.90 44.61 -35.83
CA LEU A 248 -17.16 44.52 -35.07
C LEU A 248 -17.42 45.81 -34.30
N VAL A 249 -16.43 46.32 -33.57
CA VAL A 249 -16.59 47.57 -32.80
C VAL A 249 -16.75 48.77 -33.72
N LYS A 250 -16.00 48.84 -34.82
CA LYS A 250 -16.19 49.92 -35.80
C LYS A 250 -17.61 49.90 -36.36
N ALA A 251 -18.16 48.71 -36.64
CA ALA A 251 -19.54 48.56 -37.06
C ALA A 251 -20.48 49.10 -35.96
N MET A 252 -20.42 48.55 -34.74
CA MET A 252 -21.28 48.96 -33.62
C MET A 252 -21.19 50.46 -33.28
N LEU A 253 -20.02 51.09 -33.44
CA LEU A 253 -19.83 52.52 -33.24
C LEU A 253 -20.33 53.39 -34.42
N ARG A 254 -20.40 52.85 -35.64
CA ARG A 254 -20.80 53.58 -36.86
C ARG A 254 -22.28 53.41 -37.21
N SER A 255 -22.87 52.24 -36.97
CA SER A 255 -24.28 51.97 -37.28
C SER A 255 -25.26 52.78 -36.45
N GLY A 256 -24.84 53.38 -35.33
CA GLY A 256 -25.69 54.30 -34.56
C GLY A 256 -25.95 55.67 -35.23
N TYR A 257 -25.24 56.00 -36.32
CA TYR A 257 -25.46 57.24 -37.09
C TYR A 257 -26.49 57.09 -38.22
N TYR A 258 -26.91 55.87 -38.54
CA TYR A 258 -27.72 55.55 -39.71
C TYR A 258 -28.89 54.62 -39.34
N ALA A 259 -30.04 54.76 -39.99
CA ALA A 259 -31.14 53.80 -39.80
C ALA A 259 -30.72 52.38 -40.28
N PRO A 260 -31.28 51.28 -39.73
CA PRO A 260 -30.92 49.90 -40.11
C PRO A 260 -30.96 49.61 -41.62
N ASP A 261 -31.87 50.27 -42.35
CA ASP A 261 -32.05 50.13 -43.80
C ASP A 261 -31.16 51.05 -44.66
N HIS A 262 -30.38 51.93 -44.02
CA HIS A 262 -29.53 52.90 -44.71
C HIS A 262 -28.29 52.21 -45.34
N PRO A 263 -27.86 52.59 -46.56
CA PRO A 263 -26.69 52.02 -47.22
C PRO A 263 -25.42 52.00 -46.35
N GLY A 264 -25.15 53.12 -45.65
CA GLY A 264 -24.01 53.21 -44.72
C GLY A 264 -24.05 52.25 -43.52
N SER A 265 -25.23 51.73 -43.13
CA SER A 265 -25.33 50.65 -42.12
C SER A 265 -25.02 49.29 -42.75
N ARG A 266 -25.45 49.05 -44.00
CA ARG A 266 -25.15 47.82 -44.74
C ARG A 266 -23.65 47.71 -45.05
N ASP A 267 -23.04 48.79 -45.52
CA ASP A 267 -21.60 48.88 -45.80
C ASP A 267 -20.76 48.67 -44.52
N ALA A 268 -21.27 49.11 -43.37
CA ALA A 268 -20.59 48.92 -42.08
C ALA A 268 -20.67 47.48 -41.55
N LYS A 269 -21.61 46.65 -42.04
CA LYS A 269 -21.80 45.24 -41.63
C LYS A 269 -21.21 44.24 -42.64
N GLU A 270 -20.89 44.69 -43.85
CA GLU A 270 -20.42 43.85 -44.94
C GLU A 270 -19.11 43.11 -44.56
N GLY A 271 -19.04 41.80 -44.81
CA GLY A 271 -17.85 40.99 -44.56
C GLY A 271 -17.66 40.52 -43.12
N ILE A 272 -18.16 41.26 -42.11
CA ILE A 272 -17.87 41.00 -40.68
C ILE A 272 -18.40 39.64 -40.21
N TYR A 273 -19.55 39.18 -40.70
CA TYR A 273 -20.06 37.85 -40.36
C TYR A 273 -19.13 36.72 -40.83
N ASN A 274 -18.50 36.87 -42.00
CA ASN A 274 -17.53 35.88 -42.49
C ASN A 274 -16.25 35.92 -41.65
N GLU A 275 -15.82 37.11 -41.22
CA GLU A 275 -14.71 37.27 -40.28
C GLU A 275 -15.01 36.61 -38.93
N PHE A 276 -16.23 36.75 -38.42
CA PHE A 276 -16.70 36.06 -37.21
C PHE A 276 -16.56 34.53 -37.35
N GLN A 277 -17.11 33.96 -38.43
CA GLN A 277 -17.05 32.51 -38.68
C GLN A 277 -15.61 32.02 -38.79
N ALA A 278 -14.73 32.79 -39.44
CA ALA A 278 -13.31 32.49 -39.53
C ALA A 278 -12.58 32.60 -38.17
N ALA A 279 -12.92 33.61 -37.36
CA ALA A 279 -12.33 33.85 -36.05
C ALA A 279 -12.69 32.76 -35.03
N VAL A 280 -13.94 32.30 -35.02
CA VAL A 280 -14.40 31.23 -34.12
C VAL A 280 -13.87 29.86 -34.55
N GLY A 281 -13.89 29.57 -35.86
CA GLY A 281 -13.40 28.29 -36.40
C GLY A 281 -14.19 27.08 -35.87
N GLU A 282 -13.51 26.10 -35.28
CA GLU A 282 -14.14 24.89 -34.69
C GLU A 282 -14.60 25.05 -33.23
N ARG A 283 -14.50 26.26 -32.68
CA ARG A 283 -14.84 26.52 -31.28
C ARG A 283 -16.33 26.81 -31.12
N PRO A 284 -16.90 26.61 -29.92
CA PRO A 284 -18.33 26.78 -29.70
C PRO A 284 -18.76 28.25 -29.73
N ASP A 285 -17.96 29.14 -29.16
CA ASP A 285 -18.28 30.56 -29.04
C ASP A 285 -17.04 31.45 -28.90
N LEU A 286 -17.26 32.75 -29.06
CA LEU A 286 -16.30 33.82 -28.79
C LEU A 286 -16.95 34.82 -27.83
N THR A 287 -16.35 35.00 -26.65
CA THR A 287 -16.86 35.90 -25.61
C THR A 287 -15.97 37.13 -25.46
N LEU A 288 -16.61 38.29 -25.36
CA LEU A 288 -15.99 39.56 -24.99
C LEU A 288 -16.51 40.03 -23.64
N LEU A 289 -15.58 40.44 -22.78
CA LEU A 289 -15.86 40.82 -21.39
C LEU A 289 -15.18 42.14 -21.07
N ASN A 290 -15.93 43.07 -20.48
CA ASN A 290 -15.38 44.31 -19.94
C ASN A 290 -14.86 44.07 -18.52
N GLN A 291 -13.59 44.41 -18.24
CA GLN A 291 -12.99 44.26 -16.90
C GLN A 291 -12.50 45.61 -16.36
N GLU A 292 -12.87 45.89 -15.11
CA GLU A 292 -12.35 47.03 -14.34
C GLU A 292 -11.40 46.55 -13.23
N SER A 293 -10.17 47.09 -13.23
CA SER A 293 -9.22 46.92 -12.12
C SER A 293 -8.85 48.27 -11.53
N LYS A 294 -8.30 48.29 -10.31
CA LYS A 294 -7.86 49.51 -9.61
C LYS A 294 -6.78 50.29 -10.36
N GLU A 295 -6.04 49.65 -11.27
CA GLU A 295 -4.89 50.26 -11.95
C GLU A 295 -5.11 50.51 -13.45
N ARG A 296 -5.90 49.69 -14.18
CA ARG A 296 -6.18 49.85 -15.63
C ARG A 296 -7.50 49.19 -16.08
N SER A 297 -8.17 49.77 -17.09
CA SER A 297 -9.32 49.16 -17.80
C SER A 297 -8.88 48.38 -19.05
N ASP A 298 -9.55 47.24 -19.29
CA ASP A 298 -9.26 46.35 -20.42
C ASP A 298 -10.49 45.55 -20.88
N VAL A 299 -10.44 45.01 -22.10
CA VAL A 299 -11.42 44.06 -22.63
C VAL A 299 -10.76 42.69 -22.75
N LEU A 300 -11.37 41.69 -22.14
CA LEU A 300 -10.88 40.31 -22.16
C LEU A 300 -11.61 39.51 -23.23
N ILE A 301 -10.86 38.66 -23.92
CA ILE A 301 -11.34 37.70 -24.90
C ILE A 301 -11.30 36.31 -24.27
N SER A 302 -12.41 35.56 -24.38
CA SER A 302 -12.54 34.19 -23.91
C SER A 302 -13.15 33.28 -24.99
N GLY A 303 -12.96 31.96 -24.86
CA GLY A 303 -13.48 30.95 -25.79
C GLY A 303 -12.46 30.48 -26.83
N ILE A 304 -11.37 31.23 -27.06
CA ILE A 304 -10.35 30.92 -28.09
C ILE A 304 -9.14 30.18 -27.54
N LEU A 305 -8.59 30.63 -26.42
CA LEU A 305 -7.49 29.98 -25.70
C LEU A 305 -8.01 29.41 -24.36
N GLU A 306 -7.21 28.55 -23.72
CA GLU A 306 -7.53 28.01 -22.38
C GLU A 306 -7.64 29.12 -21.33
N ASP A 307 -6.91 30.22 -21.52
CA ASP A 307 -6.96 31.39 -20.67
C ASP A 307 -7.63 32.59 -21.34
N GLN A 308 -8.24 33.45 -20.51
CA GLN A 308 -8.69 34.77 -20.93
C GLN A 308 -7.50 35.63 -21.36
N VAL A 309 -7.67 36.34 -22.47
CA VAL A 309 -6.62 37.15 -23.07
C VAL A 309 -7.00 38.62 -23.06
N SER A 310 -6.08 39.46 -22.60
CA SER A 310 -6.20 40.92 -22.69
C SER A 310 -6.11 41.37 -24.15
N LEU A 311 -7.13 42.10 -24.64
CA LEU A 311 -7.12 42.71 -25.96
C LEU A 311 -5.96 43.70 -26.09
N ARG A 312 -5.64 44.46 -25.02
CA ARG A 312 -4.47 45.35 -24.96
C ARG A 312 -3.16 44.63 -25.27
N GLY A 313 -3.01 43.39 -24.80
CA GLY A 313 -1.85 42.55 -25.06
C GLY A 313 -1.70 42.11 -26.52
N LEU A 314 -2.74 42.27 -27.34
CA LEU A 314 -2.79 41.77 -28.72
C LEU A 314 -2.71 42.87 -29.79
N ILE A 315 -3.33 44.04 -29.57
CA ILE A 315 -3.41 45.13 -30.58
C ILE A 315 -2.26 46.15 -30.51
N GLY A 316 -1.28 45.95 -29.64
CA GLY A 316 -0.15 46.87 -29.44
C GLY A 316 -0.53 48.13 -28.65
N SER A 317 0.45 48.76 -28.00
CA SER A 317 0.20 49.83 -27.02
C SER A 317 -0.44 51.09 -27.59
N GLU A 318 -0.14 51.45 -28.84
CA GLU A 318 -0.68 52.64 -29.51
C GLU A 318 -2.14 52.47 -29.94
N GLN A 319 -2.51 51.35 -30.56
CA GLN A 319 -3.92 51.12 -30.92
C GLN A 319 -4.76 50.89 -29.66
N ALA A 320 -4.20 50.22 -28.65
CA ALA A 320 -4.89 49.98 -27.39
C ALA A 320 -5.18 51.25 -26.57
N SER A 321 -4.37 52.31 -26.69
CA SER A 321 -4.63 53.57 -25.98
C SER A 321 -5.81 54.35 -26.58
N ILE A 322 -6.11 54.13 -27.86
CA ILE A 322 -7.22 54.81 -28.56
C ILE A 322 -8.49 53.97 -28.55
N PHE A 323 -8.37 52.66 -28.80
CA PHE A 323 -9.51 51.79 -29.07
C PHE A 323 -10.22 51.31 -27.80
N ILE A 324 -9.46 50.90 -26.78
CA ILE A 324 -10.02 50.33 -25.54
C ILE A 324 -10.91 51.33 -24.79
N PRO A 325 -10.54 52.63 -24.64
CA PRO A 325 -11.42 53.60 -23.98
C PRO A 325 -12.76 53.77 -24.68
N LYS A 326 -12.77 53.86 -26.03
CA LYS A 326 -14.01 53.99 -26.81
C LYS A 326 -14.89 52.74 -26.70
N PHE A 327 -14.27 51.57 -26.71
CA PHE A 327 -15.02 50.32 -26.57
C PHE A 327 -15.60 50.18 -25.16
N LYS A 328 -14.84 50.57 -24.13
CA LYS A 328 -15.35 50.64 -22.76
C LYS A 328 -16.54 51.60 -22.64
N GLU A 329 -16.43 52.80 -23.19
CA GLU A 329 -17.52 53.78 -23.18
C GLU A 329 -18.77 53.21 -23.84
N TYR A 330 -18.61 52.41 -24.89
CA TYR A 330 -19.70 51.67 -25.50
C TYR A 330 -20.33 50.63 -24.55
N PHE A 331 -19.53 49.77 -23.90
CA PHE A 331 -20.05 48.82 -22.90
C PHE A 331 -20.81 49.55 -21.80
N ASN A 332 -20.29 50.66 -21.29
CA ASN A 332 -20.93 51.45 -20.23
C ASN A 332 -22.26 52.06 -20.69
N ARG A 333 -22.32 52.65 -21.91
CA ARG A 333 -23.55 53.23 -22.44
C ARG A 333 -24.66 52.21 -22.66
N LYS A 334 -24.30 51.00 -23.09
CA LYS A 334 -25.24 49.90 -23.30
C LYS A 334 -25.52 49.08 -22.03
N SER A 335 -25.01 49.53 -20.87
CA SER A 335 -25.01 48.75 -19.62
C SER A 335 -24.52 47.31 -19.82
N LEU A 336 -23.65 47.06 -20.80
CA LEU A 336 -23.18 45.73 -21.16
C LEU A 336 -21.97 45.37 -20.29
N VAL A 337 -21.93 44.12 -19.82
CA VAL A 337 -20.80 43.55 -19.06
C VAL A 337 -20.05 42.56 -19.95
N SER A 338 -20.79 41.68 -20.62
CA SER A 338 -20.21 40.72 -21.56
C SER A 338 -21.22 40.33 -22.63
N PHE A 339 -20.71 39.84 -23.76
CA PHE A 339 -21.52 39.08 -24.70
C PHE A 339 -20.71 37.96 -25.32
N SER A 340 -21.39 36.87 -25.69
CA SER A 340 -20.83 35.74 -26.40
C SER A 340 -21.62 35.42 -27.65
N MET A 341 -20.93 35.26 -28.77
CA MET A 341 -21.51 34.86 -30.04
C MET A 341 -21.17 33.40 -30.31
N LYS A 342 -22.20 32.57 -30.53
CA LYS A 342 -22.05 31.14 -30.80
C LYS A 342 -21.72 30.89 -32.27
N LYS A 343 -20.97 29.83 -32.57
CA LYS A 343 -20.64 29.42 -33.95
C LYS A 343 -21.91 29.22 -34.81
N THR A 344 -22.97 28.73 -34.19
CA THR A 344 -24.29 28.45 -34.79
C THR A 344 -25.08 29.70 -35.16
N LEU A 345 -24.60 30.90 -34.80
CA LEU A 345 -25.22 32.18 -35.13
C LEU A 345 -25.40 32.35 -36.64
N THR A 346 -26.63 32.61 -37.06
CA THR A 346 -26.96 32.84 -38.48
C THR A 346 -26.62 34.28 -38.91
N LEU A 347 -26.45 34.51 -40.22
CA LEU A 347 -26.21 35.85 -40.76
C LEU A 347 -27.35 36.84 -40.40
N ASN A 348 -28.59 36.35 -40.36
CA ASN A 348 -29.75 37.17 -40.00
C ASN A 348 -29.72 37.58 -38.52
N GLU A 349 -29.48 36.63 -37.61
CA GLU A 349 -29.34 36.92 -36.18
C GLU A 349 -28.14 37.83 -35.91
N PHE A 350 -27.02 37.65 -36.63
CA PHE A 350 -25.86 38.54 -36.53
C PHE A 350 -26.23 39.98 -36.90
N ASN A 351 -26.89 40.18 -38.04
CA ASN A 351 -27.31 41.52 -38.46
C ASN A 351 -28.30 42.15 -37.47
N ASN A 352 -29.30 41.39 -37.02
CA ASN A 352 -30.26 41.83 -36.00
C ASN A 352 -29.55 42.23 -34.70
N PHE A 353 -28.57 41.43 -34.25
CA PHE A 353 -27.78 41.76 -33.07
C PHE A 353 -27.03 43.09 -33.24
N ILE A 354 -26.35 43.30 -34.37
CA ILE A 354 -25.65 44.57 -34.63
C ILE A 354 -26.64 45.73 -34.65
N ASP A 355 -27.78 45.59 -35.31
CA ASP A 355 -28.79 46.66 -35.40
C ASP A 355 -29.35 47.05 -34.03
N ILE A 356 -29.71 46.06 -33.20
CA ILE A 356 -30.19 46.29 -31.83
C ILE A 356 -29.12 46.98 -30.99
N MET A 357 -27.90 46.46 -31.04
CA MET A 357 -26.80 47.00 -30.25
C MET A 357 -26.41 48.40 -30.72
N SER A 358 -26.71 48.77 -31.96
CA SER A 358 -26.39 50.09 -32.52
C SER A 358 -27.50 51.12 -32.35
N ASP A 359 -28.66 50.76 -31.80
CA ASP A 359 -29.81 51.66 -31.69
C ASP A 359 -29.49 52.87 -30.77
N PRO A 360 -29.47 54.11 -31.30
CA PRO A 360 -29.19 55.31 -30.52
C PRO A 360 -30.34 55.73 -29.61
N ALA A 361 -31.56 55.17 -29.75
CA ALA A 361 -32.67 55.43 -28.85
C ALA A 361 -32.39 54.92 -27.43
N VAL A 362 -31.61 53.85 -27.33
CA VAL A 362 -31.20 53.22 -26.08
C VAL A 362 -30.15 54.06 -25.32
N ASP A 363 -29.37 54.89 -26.04
CA ASP A 363 -28.31 55.73 -25.46
C ASP A 363 -28.85 57.01 -24.79
N LYS A 364 -30.14 57.34 -25.00
CA LYS A 364 -30.79 58.58 -24.51
C LYS A 364 -31.66 58.38 -23.26
N GLY A 365 -31.78 57.15 -22.77
CA GLY A 365 -32.64 56.82 -21.63
C GLY A 365 -32.04 57.26 -20.29
N GLU A 366 -32.64 58.26 -19.64
CA GLU A 366 -32.44 58.52 -18.21
C GLU A 366 -33.26 57.51 -17.37
N SER A 367 -32.86 56.24 -17.32
CA SER A 367 -33.32 55.29 -16.28
C SER A 367 -32.54 53.98 -16.34
N GLY A 368 -32.26 53.39 -15.18
CA GLY A 368 -31.46 52.18 -14.99
C GLY A 368 -32.12 50.87 -15.44
N GLU A 369 -32.74 50.85 -16.63
CA GLU A 369 -33.36 49.65 -17.24
C GLU A 369 -32.91 49.41 -18.70
N VAL A 370 -31.76 49.99 -19.10
CA VAL A 370 -31.19 49.84 -20.45
C VAL A 370 -30.99 48.38 -20.85
N GLY A 371 -30.53 47.52 -19.92
CA GLY A 371 -30.32 46.10 -20.19
C GLY A 371 -31.61 45.34 -20.46
N SER A 372 -32.69 45.68 -19.75
CA SER A 372 -34.02 45.08 -19.93
C SER A 372 -34.59 45.40 -21.32
N LEU A 373 -34.48 46.66 -21.76
CA LEU A 373 -34.91 47.10 -23.09
C LEU A 373 -34.17 46.36 -24.21
N LEU A 374 -32.85 46.28 -24.12
CA LEU A 374 -32.02 45.55 -25.10
C LEU A 374 -32.33 44.05 -25.09
N THR A 375 -32.56 43.46 -23.92
CA THR A 375 -32.96 42.05 -23.81
C THR A 375 -34.29 41.78 -24.52
N ASN A 376 -35.30 42.64 -24.32
CA ASN A 376 -36.59 42.50 -25.02
C ASN A 376 -36.43 42.64 -26.53
N ALA A 377 -35.62 43.59 -27.01
CA ALA A 377 -35.36 43.77 -28.44
C ALA A 377 -34.68 42.53 -29.07
N LEU A 378 -33.74 41.89 -28.36
CA LEU A 378 -33.10 40.64 -28.80
C LEU A 378 -34.11 39.49 -28.91
N VAL A 379 -35.03 39.39 -27.94
CA VAL A 379 -36.10 38.37 -27.96
C VAL A 379 -37.08 38.62 -29.12
N GLU A 380 -37.53 39.86 -29.33
CA GLU A 380 -38.47 40.22 -30.40
C GLU A 380 -37.93 39.96 -31.80
N LYS A 381 -36.60 40.07 -31.98
CA LYS A 381 -35.90 39.80 -33.24
C LYS A 381 -35.36 38.37 -33.34
N GLU A 382 -35.76 37.49 -32.42
CA GLU A 382 -35.39 36.07 -32.36
C GLU A 382 -33.88 35.83 -32.37
N VAL A 383 -33.10 36.72 -31.74
CA VAL A 383 -31.64 36.54 -31.63
C VAL A 383 -31.36 35.56 -30.48
N THR A 384 -31.19 34.28 -30.82
CA THR A 384 -31.02 33.19 -29.83
C THR A 384 -29.57 32.76 -29.63
N GLU A 385 -28.75 32.93 -30.65
CA GLU A 385 -27.36 32.46 -30.68
C GLU A 385 -26.34 33.50 -30.19
N VAL A 386 -26.81 34.60 -29.58
CA VAL A 386 -25.99 35.60 -28.87
C VAL A 386 -26.45 35.72 -27.42
N SER A 387 -25.53 35.44 -26.48
CA SER A 387 -25.75 35.55 -25.04
C SER A 387 -25.16 36.87 -24.54
N THR A 388 -25.99 37.75 -23.97
CA THR A 388 -25.58 39.04 -23.39
C THR A 388 -25.73 39.03 -21.87
N VAL A 389 -24.86 39.74 -21.15
CA VAL A 389 -25.02 40.04 -19.72
C VAL A 389 -24.96 41.54 -19.55
N PHE A 390 -26.03 42.13 -19.04
CA PHE A 390 -26.09 43.55 -18.72
C PHE A 390 -25.83 43.79 -17.21
N MET A 391 -25.51 45.03 -16.82
CA MET A 391 -25.30 45.40 -15.42
C MET A 391 -26.53 45.12 -14.58
N ASP A 392 -27.72 45.31 -15.15
CA ASP A 392 -29.02 45.06 -14.53
C ASP A 392 -29.25 43.55 -14.26
N ASP A 393 -28.49 42.67 -14.93
CA ASP A 393 -28.59 41.21 -14.78
C ASP A 393 -27.68 40.64 -13.68
N MET A 394 -26.77 41.45 -13.10
CA MET A 394 -25.76 40.95 -12.18
C MET A 394 -26.35 40.54 -10.81
N ILE A 395 -26.23 39.26 -10.50
CA ILE A 395 -26.57 38.68 -9.19
C ILE A 395 -25.40 38.91 -8.23
N ILE A 396 -25.68 39.37 -7.01
CA ILE A 396 -24.66 39.47 -5.96
C ILE A 396 -24.34 38.05 -5.46
N LEU A 397 -23.15 37.54 -5.76
CA LEU A 397 -22.68 36.26 -5.25
C LEU A 397 -22.09 36.43 -3.85
N GLU A 398 -22.48 35.55 -2.91
CA GLU A 398 -22.04 35.60 -1.50
C GLU A 398 -20.55 35.22 -1.32
N LEU A 399 -19.91 34.66 -2.35
CA LEU A 399 -18.53 34.17 -2.33
C LEU A 399 -17.67 34.87 -3.39
N LYS A 400 -16.40 35.16 -3.04
CA LYS A 400 -15.37 35.56 -4.02
C LYS A 400 -14.98 34.34 -4.85
N LEU A 401 -15.68 34.13 -5.96
CA LEU A 401 -15.38 33.07 -6.92
C LEU A 401 -14.35 33.54 -7.95
N PRO A 402 -13.61 32.60 -8.58
CA PRO A 402 -12.90 32.93 -9.81
C PRO A 402 -13.89 33.52 -10.81
N TRP A 403 -13.55 34.68 -11.39
CA TRP A 403 -14.47 35.47 -12.21
C TRP A 403 -15.12 34.70 -13.37
N ARG A 404 -14.44 33.67 -13.93
CA ARG A 404 -15.01 32.80 -14.98
C ARG A 404 -16.22 31.99 -14.49
N VAL A 405 -16.15 31.50 -13.27
CA VAL A 405 -17.25 30.74 -12.63
C VAL A 405 -18.39 31.70 -12.29
N GLU A 406 -18.07 32.87 -11.75
CA GLU A 406 -19.04 33.93 -11.51
C GLU A 406 -19.78 34.32 -12.79
N MET A 407 -19.06 34.59 -13.89
CA MET A 407 -19.67 34.91 -15.19
C MET A 407 -20.48 33.75 -15.78
N ALA A 408 -20.03 32.50 -15.61
CA ALA A 408 -20.82 31.35 -16.02
C ALA A 408 -22.14 31.26 -15.24
N ILE A 409 -22.11 31.54 -13.92
CA ILE A 409 -23.30 31.60 -13.08
C ILE A 409 -24.23 32.74 -13.52
N GLN A 410 -23.70 33.94 -13.76
CA GLN A 410 -24.49 35.09 -14.24
C GLN A 410 -25.18 34.79 -15.57
N ARG A 411 -24.42 34.25 -16.54
CA ARG A 411 -24.95 33.86 -17.87
C ARG A 411 -26.01 32.78 -17.75
N LEU A 412 -25.77 31.77 -16.91
CA LEU A 412 -26.71 30.67 -16.73
C LEU A 412 -28.02 31.17 -16.14
N ALA A 413 -27.95 32.03 -15.13
CA ALA A 413 -29.15 32.59 -14.51
C ALA A 413 -29.95 33.48 -15.49
N LYS A 414 -29.25 34.35 -16.24
CA LYS A 414 -29.88 35.25 -17.20
C LYS A 414 -30.48 34.50 -18.39
N ASP A 415 -29.70 33.66 -19.08
CA ASP A 415 -30.16 33.00 -20.31
C ASP A 415 -31.34 32.06 -20.02
N LEU A 416 -31.35 31.39 -18.87
CA LEU A 416 -32.49 30.56 -18.46
C LEU A 416 -33.74 31.38 -18.08
N LYS A 417 -33.57 32.60 -17.52
CA LYS A 417 -34.67 33.51 -17.16
C LYS A 417 -35.40 34.06 -18.38
N VAL A 418 -34.71 34.24 -19.50
CA VAL A 418 -35.27 34.83 -20.74
C VAL A 418 -36.04 33.79 -21.58
N LEU A 419 -35.79 32.49 -21.39
CA LEU A 419 -36.41 31.42 -22.19
C LEU A 419 -37.95 31.46 -22.30
N PRO A 420 -38.73 31.78 -21.25
CA PRO A 420 -40.19 31.88 -21.36
C PRO A 420 -40.68 33.03 -22.25
N MET A 421 -39.81 33.99 -22.58
CA MET A 421 -40.20 35.18 -23.35
C MET A 421 -40.26 34.90 -24.87
N PHE A 422 -39.71 33.78 -25.34
CA PHE A 422 -39.81 33.36 -26.75
C PHE A 422 -41.23 32.87 -27.07
N ARG A 423 -42.00 33.68 -27.81
CA ARG A 423 -43.38 33.36 -28.21
C ARG A 423 -43.38 32.36 -29.37
N GLY A 424 -44.23 31.33 -29.29
CA GLY A 424 -44.48 30.39 -30.40
C GLY A 424 -43.63 29.11 -30.44
N LYS A 425 -42.84 28.83 -29.40
CA LYS A 425 -42.06 27.59 -29.26
C LYS A 425 -42.82 26.52 -28.46
N SER A 426 -42.66 25.24 -28.81
CA SER A 426 -43.23 24.13 -28.04
C SER A 426 -42.49 23.94 -26.71
N GLU A 427 -43.15 23.29 -25.74
CA GLU A 427 -42.56 22.98 -24.43
C GLU A 427 -41.30 22.11 -24.56
N GLU A 428 -41.27 21.21 -25.55
CA GLU A 428 -40.11 20.36 -25.88
C GLU A 428 -38.95 21.16 -26.46
N GLU A 429 -39.23 22.16 -27.31
CA GLU A 429 -38.21 23.06 -27.85
C GLU A 429 -37.59 23.91 -26.73
N ILE A 430 -38.41 24.43 -25.81
CA ILE A 430 -37.95 25.18 -24.64
C ILE A 430 -37.06 24.29 -23.76
N GLN A 431 -37.46 23.04 -23.50
CA GLN A 431 -36.65 22.12 -22.70
C GLN A 431 -35.32 21.76 -23.38
N ALA A 432 -35.30 21.56 -24.69
CA ALA A 432 -34.08 21.35 -25.45
C ALA A 432 -33.14 22.57 -25.41
N MET A 433 -33.71 23.79 -25.46
CA MET A 433 -32.95 25.04 -25.30
C MET A 433 -32.37 25.18 -23.90
N LYS A 434 -33.12 24.85 -22.84
CA LYS A 434 -32.63 24.83 -21.44
C LYS A 434 -31.39 23.93 -21.30
N ILE A 435 -31.48 22.70 -21.80
CA ILE A 435 -30.36 21.74 -21.75
C ILE A 435 -29.16 22.28 -22.52
N ARG A 436 -29.37 22.83 -23.71
CA ARG A 436 -28.30 23.38 -24.56
C ARG A 436 -27.59 24.56 -23.88
N ILE A 437 -28.34 25.50 -23.28
CA ILE A 437 -27.79 26.65 -22.56
C ILE A 437 -26.90 26.18 -21.40
N VAL A 438 -27.39 25.26 -20.57
CA VAL A 438 -26.60 24.71 -19.46
C VAL A 438 -25.34 24.05 -20.01
N GLN A 439 -25.45 23.18 -21.02
CA GLN A 439 -24.30 22.50 -21.61
C GLN A 439 -23.27 23.47 -22.19
N ASP A 440 -23.70 24.51 -22.90
CA ASP A 440 -22.82 25.49 -23.54
C ASP A 440 -22.02 26.30 -22.51
N ILE A 441 -22.68 26.76 -21.46
CA ILE A 441 -22.06 27.60 -20.41
C ILE A 441 -21.12 26.78 -19.52
N VAL A 442 -21.45 25.52 -19.32
CA VAL A 442 -20.80 24.63 -18.35
C VAL A 442 -19.63 23.84 -18.99
N ARG A 443 -19.69 23.54 -20.30
CA ARG A 443 -18.65 22.81 -21.06
C ARG A 443 -17.22 23.38 -20.97
N PRO A 444 -17.00 24.70 -20.89
CA PRO A 444 -15.66 25.28 -20.73
C PRO A 444 -15.03 25.04 -19.35
N LEU A 445 -15.81 24.63 -18.35
CA LEU A 445 -15.39 24.56 -16.94
C LEU A 445 -14.95 23.13 -16.58
N ARG A 446 -13.88 22.67 -17.22
CA ARG A 446 -13.43 21.27 -17.17
C ARG A 446 -12.52 20.92 -15.98
N GLU A 447 -12.16 21.89 -15.14
CA GLU A 447 -11.28 21.62 -13.99
C GLU A 447 -12.10 21.28 -12.73
N PRO A 448 -11.68 20.27 -11.94
CA PRO A 448 -12.46 19.78 -10.81
C PRO A 448 -12.84 20.83 -9.77
N HIS A 449 -11.96 21.81 -9.49
CA HIS A 449 -12.21 22.87 -8.52
C HIS A 449 -13.21 23.92 -9.04
N MET A 450 -13.23 24.20 -10.35
CA MET A 450 -14.23 25.08 -10.95
C MET A 450 -15.61 24.44 -10.95
N LEU A 451 -15.65 23.13 -11.24
CA LEU A 451 -16.88 22.35 -11.18
C LEU A 451 -17.47 22.35 -9.76
N LYS A 452 -16.62 22.21 -8.74
CA LYS A 452 -17.04 22.30 -7.34
C LYS A 452 -17.79 23.61 -7.07
N ASP A 453 -17.29 24.74 -7.54
CA ASP A 453 -17.91 26.04 -7.27
C ASP A 453 -19.29 26.21 -7.91
N ILE A 454 -19.51 25.65 -9.11
CA ILE A 454 -20.86 25.58 -9.71
C ILE A 454 -21.76 24.66 -8.89
N VAL A 455 -21.29 23.45 -8.59
CA VAL A 455 -22.06 22.42 -7.87
C VAL A 455 -22.50 22.95 -6.50
N VAL A 456 -21.60 23.57 -5.76
CA VAL A 456 -21.87 24.09 -4.42
C VAL A 456 -22.86 25.26 -4.44
N ASN A 457 -22.84 26.09 -5.48
CA ASN A 457 -23.66 27.29 -5.57
C ASN A 457 -24.90 27.12 -6.47
N CYS A 458 -25.17 25.92 -6.96
CA CYS A 458 -26.33 25.63 -7.82
C CYS A 458 -27.66 26.06 -7.18
N HIS A 459 -27.77 25.96 -5.85
CA HIS A 459 -28.94 26.42 -5.11
C HIS A 459 -29.20 27.94 -5.24
N VAL A 460 -28.15 28.76 -5.39
CA VAL A 460 -28.26 30.21 -5.63
C VAL A 460 -28.84 30.47 -7.02
N ILE A 461 -28.40 29.69 -8.01
CA ILE A 461 -28.88 29.79 -9.39
C ILE A 461 -30.36 29.43 -9.45
N ALA A 462 -30.74 28.29 -8.85
CA ALA A 462 -32.12 27.84 -8.81
C ALA A 462 -33.07 28.87 -8.18
N LYS A 463 -32.63 29.60 -7.15
CA LYS A 463 -33.44 30.67 -6.51
C LYS A 463 -33.75 31.84 -7.46
N HIS A 464 -32.85 32.18 -8.38
CA HIS A 464 -33.01 33.32 -9.29
C HIS A 464 -33.62 32.92 -10.64
N VAL A 465 -33.76 31.62 -10.91
CA VAL A 465 -34.33 31.05 -12.13
C VAL A 465 -35.64 30.34 -11.77
N ALA A 466 -36.71 31.11 -11.57
CA ALA A 466 -38.04 30.57 -11.21
C ALA A 466 -38.72 29.70 -12.31
N VAL A 467 -38.02 29.44 -13.42
CA VAL A 467 -38.51 28.80 -14.64
C VAL A 467 -38.12 27.32 -14.71
N ILE A 468 -37.17 26.89 -13.88
CA ILE A 468 -36.67 25.51 -13.82
C ILE A 468 -36.65 25.10 -12.35
N GLU A 469 -37.23 23.95 -12.04
CA GLU A 469 -37.13 23.37 -10.70
C GLU A 469 -35.67 23.12 -10.35
N ALA A 470 -35.29 23.37 -9.10
CA ALA A 470 -33.90 23.24 -8.66
C ALA A 470 -33.31 21.86 -9.01
N GLU A 471 -34.11 20.81 -8.84
CA GLU A 471 -33.72 19.41 -9.13
C GLU A 471 -33.44 19.15 -10.61
N ASP A 472 -34.20 19.77 -11.52
CA ASP A 472 -33.97 19.64 -12.96
C ASP A 472 -32.66 20.30 -13.38
N LEU A 473 -32.38 21.50 -12.83
CA LEU A 473 -31.12 22.19 -13.07
C LEU A 473 -29.93 21.38 -12.54
N GLU A 474 -30.04 20.84 -11.32
CA GLU A 474 -29.04 19.96 -10.69
C GLU A 474 -28.75 18.73 -11.57
N GLN A 475 -29.79 18.06 -12.08
CA GLN A 475 -29.63 16.90 -12.97
C GLN A 475 -28.95 17.25 -14.31
N ILE A 476 -29.33 18.37 -14.93
CA ILE A 476 -28.74 18.79 -16.21
C ILE A 476 -27.25 19.12 -16.01
N ILE A 477 -26.90 19.82 -14.92
CA ILE A 477 -25.50 20.09 -14.56
C ILE A 477 -24.75 18.78 -14.37
N VAL A 478 -25.28 17.84 -13.57
CA VAL A 478 -24.64 16.53 -13.36
C VAL A 478 -24.45 15.77 -14.67
N LYS A 479 -25.43 15.75 -15.58
CA LYS A 479 -25.35 15.07 -16.89
C LYS A 479 -24.39 15.73 -17.88
N SER A 480 -24.15 17.04 -17.75
CA SER A 480 -23.35 17.81 -18.71
C SER A 480 -21.85 17.53 -18.62
N PHE A 481 -21.38 16.95 -17.50
CA PHE A 481 -19.96 16.67 -17.28
C PHE A 481 -19.56 15.23 -17.57
N PRO A 482 -18.35 14.96 -18.09
CA PRO A 482 -17.79 13.62 -18.12
C PRO A 482 -17.55 13.07 -16.70
N MET A 483 -17.82 11.78 -16.49
CA MET A 483 -17.63 11.15 -15.18
C MET A 483 -16.17 11.18 -14.71
N GLN A 484 -15.21 11.19 -15.64
CA GLN A 484 -13.78 11.30 -15.31
C GLN A 484 -13.41 12.62 -14.62
N ILE A 485 -14.24 13.66 -14.76
CA ILE A 485 -14.05 14.95 -14.10
C ILE A 485 -14.96 15.03 -12.87
N LEU A 486 -16.22 14.61 -13.02
CA LEU A 486 -17.26 14.73 -12.00
C LEU A 486 -16.97 13.91 -10.73
N LEU A 487 -16.51 12.65 -10.87
CA LEU A 487 -16.26 11.79 -9.71
C LEU A 487 -15.07 12.29 -8.88
N PRO A 488 -13.91 12.69 -9.45
CA PRO A 488 -12.85 13.35 -8.70
C PRO A 488 -13.28 14.66 -8.02
N THR A 489 -14.21 15.43 -8.63
CA THR A 489 -14.73 16.65 -8.01
C THR A 489 -15.47 16.39 -6.70
N SER A 490 -16.05 15.20 -6.52
CA SER A 490 -16.79 14.85 -5.30
C SER A 490 -15.98 15.06 -4.02
N LYS A 491 -14.65 14.84 -4.05
CA LYS A 491 -13.75 15.12 -2.93
C LYS A 491 -13.85 16.56 -2.44
N TYR A 492 -13.77 17.53 -3.36
CA TYR A 492 -13.86 18.95 -3.02
C TYR A 492 -15.26 19.35 -2.55
N VAL A 493 -16.29 18.68 -3.06
CA VAL A 493 -17.67 18.89 -2.64
C VAL A 493 -17.89 18.39 -1.20
N PHE A 494 -17.31 17.24 -0.84
CA PHE A 494 -17.34 16.75 0.54
C PHE A 494 -16.58 17.66 1.52
N GLU A 495 -15.42 18.19 1.13
CA GLU A 495 -14.68 19.18 1.94
C GLU A 495 -15.53 20.42 2.24
N GLU A 496 -16.35 20.87 1.27
CA GLU A 496 -17.27 21.99 1.48
C GLU A 496 -18.44 21.62 2.39
N LEU A 497 -18.99 20.41 2.26
CA LEU A 497 -19.99 19.90 3.20
C LEU A 497 -19.46 19.88 4.64
N THR A 498 -18.19 19.51 4.83
CA THR A 498 -17.56 19.57 6.16
C THR A 498 -17.59 20.99 6.71
N LYS A 499 -17.15 21.99 5.93
CA LYS A 499 -17.16 23.41 6.35
C LYS A 499 -18.55 23.92 6.67
N ILE A 500 -19.53 23.64 5.80
CA ILE A 500 -20.93 24.05 6.02
C ILE A 500 -21.46 23.40 7.31
N SER A 501 -21.11 22.14 7.57
CA SER A 501 -21.51 21.43 8.79
C SER A 501 -20.89 22.03 10.06
N GLU A 502 -19.67 22.55 9.99
CA GLU A 502 -19.00 23.24 11.09
C GLU A 502 -19.63 24.61 11.36
N GLU A 503 -19.88 25.40 10.32
CA GLU A 503 -20.55 26.70 10.43
C GLU A 503 -21.98 26.57 11.00
N LEU A 504 -22.70 25.51 10.62
CA LEU A 504 -24.03 25.21 11.18
C LEU A 504 -24.00 24.83 12.66
N LYS A 505 -22.88 24.30 13.18
CA LYS A 505 -22.71 24.08 14.63
C LYS A 505 -22.57 25.41 15.38
N GLU A 506 -21.89 26.38 14.78
CA GLU A 506 -21.72 27.72 15.36
C GLU A 506 -22.98 28.58 15.22
N LYS A 507 -23.70 28.44 14.10
CA LYS A 507 -24.93 29.19 13.77
C LYS A 507 -26.10 28.24 13.49
N PRO A 508 -26.63 27.56 14.51
CA PRO A 508 -27.72 26.61 14.33
C PRO A 508 -28.97 27.31 13.78
N GLY A 509 -29.57 26.74 12.73
CA GLY A 509 -30.81 27.23 12.14
C GLY A 509 -30.67 28.34 11.09
N HIS A 510 -29.46 28.71 10.68
CA HIS A 510 -29.26 29.73 9.65
C HIS A 510 -29.87 29.29 8.29
N PRO A 511 -30.96 29.94 7.80
CA PRO A 511 -31.75 29.42 6.67
C PRO A 511 -30.94 29.23 5.38
N ALA A 512 -30.04 30.16 5.07
CA ALA A 512 -29.20 30.07 3.87
C ALA A 512 -28.17 28.92 3.94
N LEU A 513 -27.62 28.63 5.13
CA LEU A 513 -26.64 27.54 5.29
C LEU A 513 -27.34 26.17 5.19
N LEU A 514 -28.56 26.07 5.73
CA LEU A 514 -29.40 24.87 5.58
C LEU A 514 -29.75 24.60 4.11
N ALA A 515 -30.23 25.63 3.38
CA ALA A 515 -30.57 25.51 1.97
C ALA A 515 -29.35 25.12 1.11
N ARG A 516 -28.18 25.70 1.42
CA ARG A 516 -26.90 25.36 0.77
C ARG A 516 -26.51 23.90 1.05
N MET A 517 -26.60 23.45 2.30
CA MET A 517 -26.31 22.07 2.66
C MET A 517 -27.23 21.07 1.93
N GLU A 518 -28.54 21.34 1.89
CA GLU A 518 -29.50 20.47 1.21
C GLU A 518 -29.24 20.38 -0.30
N GLY A 519 -28.96 21.50 -0.97
CA GLY A 519 -28.62 21.51 -2.40
C GLY A 519 -27.38 20.67 -2.72
N VAL A 520 -26.33 20.80 -1.91
CA VAL A 520 -25.11 20.00 -2.10
C VAL A 520 -25.38 18.50 -1.89
N LYS A 521 -26.17 18.13 -0.88
CA LYS A 521 -26.54 16.73 -0.65
C LYS A 521 -27.35 16.14 -1.80
N ARG A 522 -28.30 16.90 -2.38
CA ARG A 522 -29.07 16.45 -3.55
C ARG A 522 -28.19 16.23 -4.77
N ILE A 523 -27.28 17.14 -5.08
CA ILE A 523 -26.35 16.96 -6.21
C ILE A 523 -25.50 15.70 -6.03
N LEU A 524 -24.96 15.47 -4.84
CA LEU A 524 -24.20 14.24 -4.56
C LEU A 524 -25.05 12.97 -4.73
N LYS A 525 -26.35 13.04 -4.42
CA LYS A 525 -27.30 11.95 -4.70
C LYS A 525 -27.53 11.74 -6.20
N TRP A 526 -27.61 12.80 -7.00
CA TRP A 526 -27.67 12.68 -8.47
C TRP A 526 -26.39 12.07 -9.04
N VAL A 527 -25.21 12.47 -8.53
CA VAL A 527 -23.93 11.89 -8.93
C VAL A 527 -23.90 10.40 -8.60
N SER A 528 -24.39 9.98 -7.43
CA SER A 528 -24.43 8.56 -7.04
C SER A 528 -25.31 7.71 -7.94
N GLN A 529 -26.50 8.20 -8.29
CA GLN A 529 -27.38 7.52 -9.25
C GLN A 529 -26.71 7.35 -10.60
N ARG A 530 -26.02 8.39 -11.09
CA ARG A 530 -25.30 8.33 -12.36
C ARG A 530 -24.12 7.36 -12.33
N VAL A 531 -23.37 7.33 -11.23
CA VAL A 531 -22.27 6.37 -11.02
C VAL A 531 -22.77 4.92 -11.08
N VAL A 532 -23.93 4.63 -10.46
CA VAL A 532 -24.57 3.29 -10.55
C VAL A 532 -25.01 3.00 -11.98
N LEU A 533 -25.70 3.94 -12.64
CA LEU A 533 -26.21 3.77 -14.00
C LEU A 533 -25.09 3.53 -15.04
N GLU A 534 -23.96 4.24 -14.90
CA GLU A 534 -22.82 4.12 -15.82
C GLU A 534 -21.85 2.98 -15.46
N GLY A 535 -22.07 2.28 -14.33
CA GLY A 535 -21.25 1.13 -13.93
C GLY A 535 -19.78 1.49 -13.65
N ILE A 536 -19.54 2.62 -12.99
CA ILE A 536 -18.19 3.16 -12.78
C ILE A 536 -17.46 2.41 -11.66
N GLU A 537 -16.41 1.69 -12.03
CA GLU A 537 -15.51 0.99 -11.11
C GLU A 537 -14.68 1.98 -10.25
N GLY A 538 -14.29 1.57 -9.04
CA GLY A 538 -13.47 2.40 -8.14
C GLY A 538 -14.24 3.50 -7.40
N SER A 539 -15.58 3.42 -7.37
CA SER A 539 -16.47 4.41 -6.76
C SER A 539 -16.85 4.08 -5.30
N GLU A 540 -16.28 3.03 -4.71
CA GLU A 540 -16.63 2.51 -3.39
C GLU A 540 -16.45 3.58 -2.31
N ARG A 541 -15.29 4.25 -2.29
CA ARG A 541 -14.98 5.35 -1.36
C ARG A 541 -15.97 6.51 -1.45
N PHE A 542 -16.47 6.79 -2.65
CA PHE A 542 -17.47 7.82 -2.87
C PHE A 542 -18.81 7.44 -2.20
N PHE A 543 -19.28 6.20 -2.40
CA PHE A 543 -20.49 5.70 -1.74
C PHE A 543 -20.35 5.59 -0.22
N GLU A 544 -19.19 5.21 0.30
CA GLU A 544 -18.89 5.22 1.74
C GLU A 544 -19.07 6.63 2.33
N GLN A 545 -18.51 7.65 1.67
CA GLN A 545 -18.67 9.04 2.11
C GLN A 545 -20.14 9.46 2.10
N LEU A 546 -20.91 9.10 1.06
CA LEU A 546 -22.35 9.40 1.02
C LEU A 546 -23.10 8.80 2.21
N TYR A 547 -22.74 7.58 2.63
CA TYR A 547 -23.32 6.96 3.82
C TYR A 547 -22.93 7.70 5.11
N PHE A 548 -21.64 7.99 5.31
CA PHE A 548 -21.18 8.66 6.53
C PHE A 548 -21.71 10.10 6.66
N TYR A 549 -21.97 10.79 5.55
CA TYR A 549 -22.64 12.10 5.53
C TYR A 549 -24.18 12.02 5.62
N SER A 550 -24.74 10.82 5.80
CA SER A 550 -26.19 10.57 5.84
C SER A 550 -26.93 11.07 4.60
N ILE A 551 -26.28 10.99 3.43
CA ILE A 551 -26.86 11.34 2.12
C ILE A 551 -27.58 10.12 1.53
N LEU A 552 -26.96 8.95 1.67
CA LEU A 552 -27.57 7.66 1.34
C LEU A 552 -27.82 6.85 2.60
N LYS A 553 -28.95 6.14 2.62
CA LYS A 553 -29.22 5.11 3.61
C LYS A 553 -28.44 3.83 3.28
N PHE A 554 -28.29 2.95 4.26
CA PHE A 554 -27.58 1.69 4.06
C PHE A 554 -28.21 0.83 2.95
N GLU A 555 -29.54 0.84 2.83
CA GLU A 555 -30.27 0.09 1.81
C GLU A 555 -30.02 0.59 0.39
N GLU A 556 -29.69 1.88 0.25
CA GLU A 556 -29.43 2.56 -1.03
C GLU A 556 -27.99 2.33 -1.55
N LEU A 557 -27.11 1.71 -0.75
CA LEU A 557 -25.73 1.45 -1.15
C LEU A 557 -25.62 0.28 -2.13
N PRO A 558 -24.64 0.30 -3.07
CA PRO A 558 -24.28 -0.89 -3.84
C PRO A 558 -23.84 -2.03 -2.94
N GLU A 559 -24.13 -3.27 -3.32
CA GLU A 559 -23.87 -4.45 -2.48
C GLU A 559 -22.39 -4.60 -2.09
N ALA A 560 -21.48 -4.34 -3.03
CA ALA A 560 -20.04 -4.34 -2.77
C ALA A 560 -19.61 -3.31 -1.71
N VAL A 561 -20.33 -2.18 -1.60
CA VAL A 561 -20.04 -1.10 -0.65
C VAL A 561 -20.69 -1.36 0.70
N LYS A 562 -21.89 -1.95 0.73
CA LYS A 562 -22.55 -2.36 1.99
C LYS A 562 -21.64 -3.23 2.84
N ASP A 563 -20.94 -4.17 2.23
CA ASP A 563 -19.99 -5.04 2.91
C ASP A 563 -18.79 -4.29 3.50
N HIS A 564 -18.27 -3.31 2.76
CA HIS A 564 -17.16 -2.49 3.22
C HIS A 564 -17.60 -1.57 4.37
N VAL A 565 -18.74 -0.88 4.21
CA VAL A 565 -19.34 -0.04 5.27
C VAL A 565 -19.62 -0.86 6.52
N ASN A 566 -20.21 -2.05 6.40
CA ASN A 566 -20.41 -2.97 7.52
C ASN A 566 -19.09 -3.31 8.22
N THR A 567 -18.01 -3.53 7.46
CA THR A 567 -16.68 -3.80 8.01
C THR A 567 -16.16 -2.60 8.78
N LEU A 568 -16.20 -1.40 8.20
CA LEU A 568 -15.78 -0.16 8.86
C LEU A 568 -16.59 0.11 10.14
N THR A 569 -17.89 -0.15 10.10
CA THR A 569 -18.76 -0.07 11.28
C THR A 569 -18.33 -1.05 12.36
N LEU A 570 -18.08 -2.31 12.01
CA LEU A 570 -17.60 -3.33 12.97
C LEU A 570 -16.24 -2.95 13.57
N VAL A 571 -15.32 -2.44 12.76
CA VAL A 571 -14.01 -1.97 13.22
C VAL A 571 -14.19 -0.81 14.20
N LYS A 572 -15.03 0.17 13.88
CA LYS A 572 -15.33 1.31 14.76
C LYS A 572 -15.94 0.84 16.08
N GLU A 573 -16.97 -0.01 16.03
CA GLU A 573 -17.63 -0.55 17.23
C GLU A 573 -16.65 -1.37 18.08
N PHE A 574 -15.75 -2.13 17.45
CA PHE A 574 -14.70 -2.88 18.14
C PHE A 574 -13.70 -1.95 18.84
N ARG A 575 -13.23 -0.89 18.16
CA ARG A 575 -12.33 0.14 18.72
C ARG A 575 -12.95 0.83 19.94
N GLU A 576 -14.23 1.15 19.87
CA GLU A 576 -14.96 1.83 20.94
C GLU A 576 -15.15 0.95 22.18
N ASN A 577 -15.28 -0.38 22.01
CA ASN A 577 -15.47 -1.29 23.14
C ASN A 577 -14.85 -2.69 22.92
N PRO A 578 -13.52 -2.83 22.95
CA PRO A 578 -12.84 -4.10 22.72
C PRO A 578 -13.19 -5.15 23.80
N SER A 579 -13.32 -4.71 25.05
CA SER A 579 -13.59 -5.56 26.21
C SER A 579 -14.90 -6.32 26.08
N PHE A 580 -15.95 -5.68 25.56
CA PHE A 580 -17.23 -6.34 25.29
C PHE A 580 -17.06 -7.54 24.35
N TYR A 581 -16.34 -7.37 23.25
CA TYR A 581 -16.11 -8.46 22.29
C TYR A 581 -15.24 -9.58 22.87
N MET A 582 -14.25 -9.23 23.70
CA MET A 582 -13.42 -10.24 24.39
C MET A 582 -14.23 -11.03 25.41
N GLU A 583 -15.05 -10.37 26.23
CA GLU A 583 -15.94 -11.01 27.20
C GLU A 583 -16.90 -11.97 26.48
N LYS A 584 -17.56 -11.52 25.40
CA LYS A 584 -18.42 -12.39 24.57
C LYS A 584 -17.66 -13.55 23.94
N PHE A 585 -16.41 -13.34 23.54
CA PHE A 585 -15.58 -14.41 23.01
C PHE A 585 -15.26 -15.47 24.06
N TYR A 586 -14.96 -15.08 25.30
CA TYR A 586 -14.72 -16.03 26.38
C TYR A 586 -16.00 -16.74 26.85
N GLU A 587 -17.14 -16.03 26.90
CA GLU A 587 -18.46 -16.58 27.22
C GLU A 587 -18.98 -17.57 26.16
N ALA A 588 -18.57 -17.45 24.89
CA ALA A 588 -19.03 -18.32 23.82
C ALA A 588 -18.73 -19.81 24.11
N VAL A 589 -19.79 -20.62 24.21
CA VAL A 589 -19.71 -22.04 24.58
C VAL A 589 -19.80 -22.96 23.35
N THR A 590 -20.66 -22.62 22.39
CA THR A 590 -20.92 -23.44 21.20
C THR A 590 -19.86 -23.20 20.12
N GLU A 591 -19.60 -24.19 19.28
CA GLU A 591 -18.65 -24.04 18.17
C GLU A 591 -19.11 -22.95 17.18
N ASP A 592 -20.42 -22.83 16.92
CA ASP A 592 -20.99 -21.77 16.08
C ASP A 592 -20.76 -20.36 16.63
N ASP A 593 -20.92 -20.17 17.95
CA ASP A 593 -20.69 -18.89 18.60
C ASP A 593 -19.21 -18.48 18.55
N VAL A 594 -18.30 -19.44 18.78
CA VAL A 594 -16.86 -19.22 18.65
C VAL A 594 -16.50 -18.91 17.20
N LEU A 595 -17.08 -19.64 16.24
CA LEU A 595 -16.86 -19.45 14.81
C LEU A 595 -17.31 -18.06 14.36
N LEU A 596 -18.46 -17.58 14.83
CA LEU A 596 -18.96 -16.23 14.54
C LEU A 596 -17.94 -15.16 14.94
N LEU A 597 -17.38 -15.26 16.15
CA LEU A 597 -16.45 -14.26 16.67
C LEU A 597 -15.05 -14.38 16.04
N VAL A 598 -14.59 -15.58 15.73
CA VAL A 598 -13.36 -15.81 14.96
C VAL A 598 -13.49 -15.21 13.54
N ARG A 599 -14.67 -15.34 12.90
CA ARG A 599 -14.98 -14.67 11.62
C ARG A 599 -15.02 -13.14 11.75
N LEU A 600 -15.55 -12.62 12.85
CA LEU A 600 -15.51 -11.18 13.16
C LEU A 600 -14.07 -10.69 13.22
N PHE A 601 -13.22 -11.36 14.00
CA PHE A 601 -11.81 -11.01 14.16
C PHE A 601 -11.08 -11.02 12.82
N ARG A 602 -11.25 -12.07 11.99
CA ARG A 602 -10.72 -12.12 10.63
C ARG A 602 -11.15 -10.91 9.78
N ARG A 603 -12.40 -10.45 9.93
CA ARG A 603 -12.96 -9.36 9.13
C ARG A 603 -12.37 -8.00 9.51
N ILE A 604 -12.13 -7.74 10.79
CA ILE A 604 -11.63 -6.45 11.27
C ILE A 604 -10.10 -6.35 11.24
N LEU A 605 -9.38 -7.48 11.30
CA LEU A 605 -7.93 -7.53 11.40
C LEU A 605 -7.18 -6.78 10.27
N PRO A 606 -7.60 -6.85 8.99
CA PRO A 606 -6.94 -6.11 7.91
C PRO A 606 -6.94 -4.60 8.14
N ASP A 607 -8.07 -4.03 8.57
CA ASP A 607 -8.19 -2.57 8.82
C ASP A 607 -7.32 -2.15 10.01
N LEU A 608 -7.35 -2.93 11.10
CA LEU A 608 -6.51 -2.67 12.27
C LEU A 608 -5.01 -2.71 11.92
N LEU A 609 -4.60 -3.64 11.04
CA LEU A 609 -3.22 -3.73 10.58
C LEU A 609 -2.84 -2.55 9.67
N GLU A 610 -3.74 -2.15 8.77
CA GLU A 610 -3.57 -0.99 7.89
C GLU A 610 -3.39 0.30 8.72
N GLN A 611 -4.17 0.47 9.79
CA GLN A 611 -4.08 1.59 10.75
C GLN A 611 -3.01 1.43 11.84
N GLU A 612 -2.20 0.37 11.80
CA GLU A 612 -1.10 0.12 12.73
C GLU A 612 -1.51 0.01 14.22
N GLU A 613 -2.73 -0.46 14.48
CA GLU A 613 -3.29 -0.64 15.83
C GLU A 613 -2.83 -1.95 16.48
N TYR A 614 -1.52 -2.11 16.64
CA TYR A 614 -0.89 -3.34 17.11
C TYR A 614 -1.34 -3.80 18.51
N ASP A 615 -1.80 -2.87 19.36
CA ASP A 615 -2.32 -3.22 20.68
C ASP A 615 -3.63 -4.03 20.58
N LEU A 616 -4.56 -3.61 19.71
CA LEU A 616 -5.80 -4.33 19.45
C LEU A 616 -5.55 -5.65 18.71
N ILE A 617 -4.62 -5.66 17.75
CA ILE A 617 -4.18 -6.86 17.05
C ILE A 617 -3.59 -7.89 18.03
N SER A 618 -2.74 -7.46 18.95
CA SER A 618 -2.19 -8.29 20.01
C SER A 618 -3.29 -8.81 20.93
N LEU A 619 -4.26 -7.97 21.31
CA LEU A 619 -5.39 -8.39 22.15
C LEU A 619 -6.21 -9.50 21.50
N ILE A 620 -6.58 -9.34 20.23
CA ILE A 620 -7.31 -10.36 19.45
C ILE A 620 -6.49 -11.64 19.38
N THR A 621 -5.24 -11.56 18.92
CA THR A 621 -4.38 -12.73 18.67
C THR A 621 -4.13 -13.51 19.95
N LYS A 622 -3.82 -12.84 21.06
CA LYS A 622 -3.65 -13.47 22.38
C LYS A 622 -4.92 -14.12 22.88
N SER A 623 -6.07 -13.43 22.75
CA SER A 623 -7.33 -13.95 23.27
C SER A 623 -7.79 -15.20 22.52
N VAL A 624 -7.60 -15.20 21.20
CA VAL A 624 -7.85 -16.39 20.37
C VAL A 624 -6.93 -17.53 20.82
N GLU A 625 -5.61 -17.33 20.91
CA GLU A 625 -4.73 -18.44 21.31
C GLU A 625 -5.05 -18.95 22.72
N ALA A 626 -5.23 -18.05 23.70
CA ALA A 626 -5.55 -18.40 25.08
C ALA A 626 -6.84 -19.22 25.21
N LYS A 627 -7.92 -18.86 24.49
CA LYS A 627 -9.16 -19.65 24.53
C LYS A 627 -8.95 -21.05 23.96
N PHE A 628 -8.19 -21.19 22.88
CA PHE A 628 -7.96 -22.50 22.25
C PHE A 628 -6.93 -23.36 22.99
N GLU A 629 -6.07 -22.76 23.83
CA GLU A 629 -5.27 -23.47 24.83
C GLU A 629 -6.14 -23.98 26.00
N LEU A 630 -7.06 -23.15 26.50
CA LEU A 630 -7.99 -23.51 27.58
C LEU A 630 -8.99 -24.60 27.16
N TYR A 631 -9.39 -24.60 25.88
CA TYR A 631 -10.37 -25.55 25.33
C TYR A 631 -9.83 -26.30 24.10
N PRO A 632 -8.85 -27.23 24.26
CA PRO A 632 -8.23 -27.94 23.14
C PRO A 632 -9.20 -28.74 22.27
N ARG A 633 -10.39 -29.08 22.79
CA ARG A 633 -11.46 -29.75 22.04
C ARG A 633 -11.90 -28.96 20.80
N LEU A 634 -11.84 -27.62 20.84
CA LEU A 634 -12.23 -26.76 19.72
C LEU A 634 -11.32 -26.98 18.50
N ARG A 635 -10.06 -27.37 18.72
CA ARG A 635 -9.13 -27.72 17.63
C ARG A 635 -9.48 -29.04 16.93
N LYS A 636 -10.42 -29.81 17.48
CA LYS A 636 -10.98 -31.05 16.87
C LYS A 636 -12.38 -30.83 16.28
N SER A 637 -12.83 -29.58 16.19
CA SER A 637 -14.12 -29.22 15.61
C SER A 637 -14.24 -29.68 14.16
N THR A 638 -15.48 -29.88 13.71
CA THR A 638 -15.80 -30.10 12.28
C THR A 638 -15.58 -28.83 11.43
N PHE A 639 -15.60 -27.65 12.05
CA PHE A 639 -15.35 -26.38 11.40
C PHE A 639 -13.84 -26.15 11.24
N LEU A 640 -13.35 -26.20 10.00
CA LEU A 640 -11.94 -25.97 9.66
C LEU A 640 -11.36 -24.67 10.28
N PRO A 641 -12.08 -23.52 10.34
CA PRO A 641 -11.58 -22.31 10.99
C PRO A 641 -11.20 -22.48 12.46
N LEU A 642 -11.83 -23.40 13.19
CA LEU A 642 -11.57 -23.63 14.61
C LEU A 642 -10.40 -24.62 14.83
N GLN A 643 -10.03 -25.40 13.82
CA GLN A 643 -8.86 -26.29 13.92
C GLN A 643 -7.55 -25.49 13.98
N GLU A 644 -7.46 -24.45 13.14
CA GLU A 644 -6.29 -23.56 13.05
C GLU A 644 -6.72 -22.07 13.17
N PRO A 645 -7.19 -21.62 14.35
CA PRO A 645 -7.87 -20.33 14.50
C PRO A 645 -6.96 -19.13 14.24
N ILE A 646 -5.71 -19.18 14.69
CA ILE A 646 -4.71 -18.13 14.41
C ILE A 646 -4.45 -18.01 12.91
N LYS A 647 -4.25 -19.13 12.22
CA LYS A 647 -4.08 -19.13 10.77
C LYS A 647 -5.31 -18.57 10.06
N PHE A 648 -6.51 -18.96 10.50
CA PHE A 648 -7.75 -18.48 9.90
C PHE A 648 -7.96 -16.97 10.05
N ILE A 649 -7.78 -16.41 11.26
CA ILE A 649 -7.97 -14.96 11.46
C ILE A 649 -6.93 -14.13 10.70
N TRP A 650 -5.71 -14.67 10.54
CA TRP A 650 -4.61 -13.99 9.86
C TRP A 650 -4.53 -14.28 8.36
N GLU A 651 -5.39 -15.15 7.81
CA GLU A 651 -5.30 -15.58 6.40
C GLU A 651 -5.35 -14.41 5.42
N ASP A 652 -6.18 -13.39 5.70
CA ASP A 652 -6.33 -12.21 4.83
C ASP A 652 -5.29 -11.10 5.12
N SER A 653 -4.47 -11.23 6.17
CA SER A 653 -3.58 -10.17 6.67
C SER A 653 -2.11 -10.57 6.77
N ILE A 654 -1.77 -11.84 6.53
CA ILE A 654 -0.42 -12.37 6.74
C ILE A 654 0.60 -11.75 5.77
N ASP A 655 0.22 -11.56 4.51
CA ASP A 655 1.09 -10.96 3.49
C ASP A 655 1.39 -9.49 3.81
N SER A 656 0.38 -8.74 4.27
CA SER A 656 0.56 -7.35 4.72
C SER A 656 1.44 -7.26 5.97
N LEU A 657 1.33 -8.23 6.90
CA LEU A 657 2.22 -8.29 8.05
C LEU A 657 3.66 -8.60 7.62
N GLU A 658 3.85 -9.50 6.66
CA GLU A 658 5.17 -9.81 6.10
C GLU A 658 5.76 -8.59 5.39
N GLU A 659 4.98 -7.87 4.59
CA GLU A 659 5.42 -6.65 3.92
C GLU A 659 5.87 -5.59 4.93
N LYS A 660 5.06 -5.31 5.97
CA LYS A 660 5.44 -4.42 7.06
C LYS A 660 6.68 -4.91 7.82
N PHE A 661 6.86 -6.23 7.97
CA PHE A 661 8.09 -6.81 8.55
C PHE A 661 9.30 -6.72 7.61
N ARG A 662 9.11 -6.58 6.30
CA ARG A 662 10.23 -6.37 5.36
C ARG A 662 10.65 -4.90 5.31
N ASP A 663 9.77 -3.99 5.68
CA ASP A 663 10.13 -2.58 5.85
C ASP A 663 10.93 -2.36 7.15
N GLU A 664 12.23 -2.08 6.98
CA GLU A 664 13.18 -1.84 8.08
C GLU A 664 12.95 -0.49 8.79
N LYS A 665 12.23 0.46 8.16
CA LYS A 665 12.03 1.81 8.71
C LYS A 665 10.76 1.98 9.52
N SER A 666 9.92 0.94 9.63
CA SER A 666 8.68 1.03 10.40
C SER A 666 8.99 1.38 11.86
N GLY A 667 8.46 2.52 12.34
CA GLY A 667 8.52 2.92 13.74
C GLY A 667 7.91 1.90 14.70
N SER A 668 7.16 0.93 14.16
CA SER A 668 6.46 -0.13 14.87
C SER A 668 7.16 -1.49 14.82
N ARG A 669 8.47 -1.53 14.49
CA ARG A 669 9.22 -2.79 14.34
C ARG A 669 9.03 -3.78 15.49
N ALA A 670 9.13 -3.30 16.72
CA ALA A 670 9.01 -4.14 17.92
C ALA A 670 7.59 -4.71 18.08
N GLN A 671 6.57 -3.95 17.68
CA GLN A 671 5.17 -4.37 17.73
C GLN A 671 4.86 -5.42 16.66
N ILE A 672 5.43 -5.26 15.46
CA ILE A 672 5.37 -6.26 14.38
C ILE A 672 6.04 -7.56 14.82
N GLU A 673 7.25 -7.48 15.39
CA GLU A 673 7.96 -8.66 15.91
C GLU A 673 7.16 -9.37 17.00
N ASN A 674 6.60 -8.63 17.96
CA ASN A 674 5.72 -9.19 18.99
C ASN A 674 4.47 -9.84 18.38
N THR A 675 3.87 -9.22 17.37
CA THR A 675 2.71 -9.79 16.67
C THR A 675 3.08 -11.12 16.01
N ILE A 676 4.22 -11.21 15.33
CA ILE A 676 4.73 -12.45 14.74
C ILE A 676 5.03 -13.51 15.81
N GLU A 677 5.57 -13.11 16.97
CA GLU A 677 5.79 -14.02 18.10
C GLU A 677 4.47 -14.64 18.59
N LEU A 678 3.39 -13.84 18.66
CA LEU A 678 2.05 -14.31 19.04
C LEU A 678 1.41 -15.27 18.03
N LEU A 679 1.86 -15.26 16.77
CA LEU A 679 1.40 -16.21 15.76
C LEU A 679 1.92 -17.64 15.97
N GLY A 680 2.86 -17.84 16.89
CA GLY A 680 3.44 -19.16 17.20
C GLY A 680 4.01 -19.83 15.94
N THR A 681 3.61 -21.08 15.67
CA THR A 681 4.10 -21.83 14.50
C THR A 681 3.78 -21.16 13.16
N TYR A 682 2.68 -20.39 13.06
CA TYR A 682 2.36 -19.64 11.86
C TYR A 682 3.32 -18.47 11.64
N GLY A 683 3.75 -17.83 12.73
CA GLY A 683 4.79 -16.80 12.71
C GLY A 683 6.16 -17.38 12.32
N VAL A 684 6.49 -18.59 12.80
CA VAL A 684 7.72 -19.30 12.39
C VAL A 684 7.70 -19.53 10.88
N HIS A 685 6.58 -19.99 10.33
CA HIS A 685 6.45 -20.21 8.88
C HIS A 685 6.67 -18.93 8.07
N LEU A 686 6.05 -17.81 8.48
CA LEU A 686 6.28 -16.49 7.88
C LEU A 686 7.76 -16.11 7.90
N LEU A 687 8.43 -16.24 9.05
CA LEU A 687 9.84 -15.86 9.19
C LEU A 687 10.77 -16.74 8.34
N VAL A 688 10.48 -18.05 8.27
CA VAL A 688 11.21 -18.98 7.40
C VAL A 688 11.01 -18.63 5.92
N GLN A 689 9.80 -18.28 5.52
CA GLN A 689 9.51 -17.80 4.17
C GLN A 689 10.27 -16.50 3.86
N THR A 690 10.29 -15.55 4.80
CA THR A 690 11.09 -14.33 4.69
C THR A 690 12.60 -14.62 4.57
N LEU A 691 13.12 -15.63 5.27
CA LEU A 691 14.52 -16.06 5.13
C LEU A 691 14.84 -16.63 3.75
N MET A 692 13.87 -17.26 3.09
CA MET A 692 14.02 -17.83 1.75
C MET A 692 13.95 -16.77 0.65
N ASP A 693 12.97 -15.88 0.76
CA ASP A 693 12.59 -14.95 -0.31
C ASP A 693 13.34 -13.63 -0.26
N SER A 694 13.75 -13.18 0.94
CA SER A 694 14.41 -11.88 1.09
C SER A 694 15.87 -11.92 0.63
N LYS A 695 16.21 -10.98 -0.25
CA LYS A 695 17.61 -10.71 -0.66
C LYS A 695 18.34 -9.85 0.35
N ASP A 696 17.61 -9.07 1.16
CA ASP A 696 18.18 -8.15 2.12
C ASP A 696 18.84 -8.90 3.30
N LYS A 697 20.03 -8.47 3.66
CA LYS A 697 20.77 -9.02 4.79
C LYS A 697 20.16 -8.56 6.12
N THR A 698 19.66 -7.33 6.24
CA THR A 698 19.11 -6.79 7.48
C THR A 698 17.81 -7.50 7.83
N VAL A 699 16.86 -7.56 6.89
CA VAL A 699 15.59 -8.30 7.01
C VAL A 699 15.82 -9.75 7.41
N ARG A 700 16.75 -10.46 6.76
CA ARG A 700 17.09 -11.84 7.15
C ARG A 700 17.71 -11.94 8.54
N SER A 701 18.52 -10.97 8.94
CA SER A 701 19.10 -10.95 10.29
C SER A 701 18.01 -10.72 11.34
N SER A 702 17.06 -9.83 11.08
CA SER A 702 15.89 -9.63 11.92
C SER A 702 15.03 -10.90 12.01
N ALA A 703 14.76 -11.57 10.89
CA ALA A 703 14.03 -12.84 10.89
C ALA A 703 14.75 -13.93 11.70
N VAL A 704 16.08 -14.06 11.58
CA VAL A 704 16.87 -14.96 12.43
C VAL A 704 16.74 -14.59 13.90
N ASN A 705 16.84 -13.30 14.25
CA ASN A 705 16.74 -12.85 15.64
C ASN A 705 15.34 -13.12 16.21
N THR A 706 14.27 -12.87 15.45
CA THR A 706 12.90 -13.16 15.88
C THR A 706 12.69 -14.67 16.04
N LEU A 707 13.17 -15.51 15.11
CA LEU A 707 13.15 -16.97 15.26
C LEU A 707 13.88 -17.45 16.52
N ILE A 708 14.99 -16.80 16.90
CA ILE A 708 15.71 -17.09 18.14
C ILE A 708 14.87 -16.70 19.36
N LYS A 709 14.22 -15.53 19.34
CA LYS A 709 13.31 -15.10 20.43
C LYS A 709 12.13 -16.08 20.60
N MET A 710 11.61 -16.61 19.49
CA MET A 710 10.53 -17.61 19.50
C MET A 710 10.95 -18.95 20.11
N GLY A 711 12.24 -19.26 20.21
CA GLY A 711 12.73 -20.43 20.93
C GLY A 711 12.16 -21.76 20.39
N ASP A 712 11.59 -22.58 21.27
CA ASP A 712 11.16 -23.95 20.97
C ASP A 712 10.16 -24.06 19.82
N PHE A 713 9.32 -23.03 19.60
CA PHE A 713 8.38 -22.99 18.48
C PHE A 713 9.08 -23.13 17.12
N ALA A 714 10.32 -22.62 17.00
CA ALA A 714 11.07 -22.67 15.76
C ALA A 714 11.77 -24.02 15.53
N ILE A 715 12.04 -24.82 16.57
CA ILE A 715 12.92 -26.00 16.48
C ILE A 715 12.43 -27.00 15.42
N ASN A 716 11.14 -27.35 15.42
CA ASN A 716 10.59 -28.36 14.52
C ASN A 716 10.73 -27.95 13.05
N GLU A 717 10.40 -26.70 12.74
CA GLU A 717 10.50 -26.16 11.38
C GLU A 717 11.97 -26.06 10.93
N ILE A 718 12.85 -25.59 11.82
CA ILE A 718 14.29 -25.51 11.56
C ILE A 718 14.90 -26.90 11.34
N VAL A 719 14.46 -27.92 12.08
CA VAL A 719 14.85 -29.32 11.84
C VAL A 719 14.32 -29.80 10.49
N GLY A 720 13.10 -29.44 10.11
CA GLY A 720 12.54 -29.70 8.78
C GLY A 720 13.41 -29.11 7.66
N ILE A 721 13.88 -27.87 7.83
CA ILE A 721 14.82 -27.22 6.91
C ILE A 721 16.11 -28.03 6.78
N LEU A 722 16.70 -28.46 7.91
CA LEU A 722 17.94 -29.23 7.91
C LEU A 722 17.78 -30.64 7.31
N LYS A 723 16.61 -31.25 7.42
CA LYS A 723 16.34 -32.58 6.84
C LYS A 723 16.07 -32.56 5.33
N ASN A 724 15.54 -31.46 4.80
CA ASN A 724 15.20 -31.38 3.38
C ASN A 724 16.46 -31.09 2.52
N PRO A 725 16.90 -32.03 1.65
CA PRO A 725 18.13 -31.88 0.86
C PRO A 725 18.01 -30.90 -0.32
N SER A 726 16.79 -30.43 -0.64
CA SER A 726 16.56 -29.51 -1.76
C SER A 726 16.75 -28.03 -1.38
N ASN A 727 17.01 -27.75 -0.10
CA ASN A 727 17.13 -26.39 0.39
C ASN A 727 18.43 -25.71 -0.06
N PRO A 728 18.41 -24.40 -0.30
CA PRO A 728 19.60 -23.68 -0.71
C PRO A 728 20.59 -23.52 0.45
N TRP A 729 21.89 -23.43 0.14
CA TRP A 729 22.97 -23.43 1.15
C TRP A 729 22.83 -22.34 2.22
N TYR A 730 22.28 -21.17 1.87
CA TYR A 730 22.12 -20.05 2.80
C TYR A 730 21.03 -20.33 3.84
N LEU A 731 20.01 -21.12 3.49
CA LEU A 731 18.95 -21.49 4.40
C LEU A 731 19.47 -22.49 5.45
N TYR A 732 20.30 -23.47 5.05
CA TYR A 732 21.00 -24.33 6.01
C TYR A 732 21.87 -23.54 6.98
N ARG A 733 22.62 -22.57 6.47
CA ARG A 733 23.45 -21.70 7.32
C ARG A 733 22.59 -20.95 8.33
N ASN A 734 21.48 -20.35 7.92
CA ASN A 734 20.60 -19.62 8.82
C ASN A 734 19.96 -20.56 9.86
N ALA A 735 19.49 -21.73 9.43
CA ALA A 735 18.95 -22.76 10.31
C ALA A 735 19.97 -23.22 11.37
N LEU A 736 21.23 -23.46 10.98
CA LEU A 736 22.32 -23.80 11.91
C LEU A 736 22.61 -22.68 12.90
N ALA A 737 22.58 -21.42 12.45
CA ALA A 737 22.78 -20.25 13.31
C ALA A 737 21.65 -20.10 14.34
N VAL A 738 20.39 -20.31 13.92
CA VAL A 738 19.21 -20.32 14.79
C VAL A 738 19.33 -21.45 15.83
N MET A 739 19.62 -22.68 15.40
CA MET A 739 19.84 -23.83 16.31
C MET A 739 20.94 -23.59 17.34
N SER A 740 22.03 -22.92 16.94
CA SER A 740 23.15 -22.62 17.85
C SER A 740 22.75 -21.71 19.01
N LYS A 741 21.66 -20.94 18.86
CA LYS A 741 21.22 -19.92 19.83
C LYS A 741 20.02 -20.36 20.65
N ILE A 742 19.09 -21.08 20.04
CA ILE A 742 17.93 -21.66 20.75
C ILE A 742 18.40 -22.77 21.72
N GLY A 743 19.37 -23.59 21.29
CA GLY A 743 19.79 -24.77 22.05
C GLY A 743 19.04 -26.04 21.63
N GLY A 744 19.28 -27.15 22.34
CA GLY A 744 18.69 -28.46 22.03
C GLY A 744 19.69 -29.47 21.47
N GLY A 745 20.55 -30.01 22.34
CA GLY A 745 21.59 -31.00 21.98
C GLY A 745 21.08 -32.31 21.35
N GLY A 746 19.77 -32.52 21.27
CA GLY A 746 19.16 -33.69 20.62
C GLY A 746 19.38 -33.76 19.10
N GLN A 747 19.92 -32.71 18.45
CA GLN A 747 20.11 -32.66 16.99
C GLN A 747 21.57 -32.71 16.53
N ILE A 748 22.51 -33.08 17.41
CA ILE A 748 23.94 -33.11 17.08
C ILE A 748 24.26 -34.03 15.89
N ASP A 749 23.60 -35.19 15.79
CA ASP A 749 23.85 -36.13 14.69
C ASP A 749 23.41 -35.55 13.34
N LEU A 750 22.23 -34.91 13.31
CA LEU A 750 21.72 -34.21 12.13
C LEU A 750 22.67 -33.07 11.72
N ILE A 751 23.10 -32.25 12.68
CA ILE A 751 24.01 -31.13 12.44
C ILE A 751 25.39 -31.63 11.96
N SER A 752 25.86 -32.77 12.47
CA SER A 752 27.15 -33.36 12.09
C SER A 752 27.23 -33.72 10.60
N GLY A 753 26.10 -34.03 9.94
CA GLY A 753 26.03 -34.22 8.49
C GLY A 753 26.50 -32.99 7.70
N PHE A 754 26.29 -31.78 8.24
CA PHE A 754 26.65 -30.52 7.58
C PHE A 754 28.15 -30.21 7.65
N LEU A 755 28.93 -30.91 8.48
CA LEU A 755 30.39 -30.81 8.49
C LEU A 755 31.03 -31.27 7.17
N ARG A 756 30.28 -31.96 6.30
CA ARG A 756 30.74 -32.40 4.97
C ARG A 756 30.05 -31.67 3.82
N HIS A 757 29.28 -30.63 4.12
CA HIS A 757 28.54 -29.89 3.10
C HIS A 757 29.48 -29.26 2.05
N SER A 758 29.06 -29.24 0.79
CA SER A 758 29.86 -28.74 -0.33
C SER A 758 30.30 -27.28 -0.14
N LYS A 759 29.39 -26.45 0.40
CA LYS A 759 29.66 -25.04 0.68
C LYS A 759 30.42 -24.82 2.01
N PRO A 760 31.62 -24.18 1.99
CA PRO A 760 32.39 -23.93 3.22
C PRO A 760 31.68 -23.10 4.28
N ARG A 761 30.85 -22.12 3.88
CA ARG A 761 30.08 -21.31 4.83
C ARG A 761 29.06 -22.11 5.66
N VAL A 762 28.58 -23.23 5.13
CA VAL A 762 27.69 -24.14 5.86
C VAL A 762 28.49 -25.00 6.83
N ARG A 763 29.66 -25.51 6.40
CA ARG A 763 30.57 -26.25 7.28
C ARG A 763 31.07 -25.39 8.44
N GLU A 764 31.43 -24.14 8.17
CA GLU A 764 31.85 -23.15 9.16
C GLU A 764 30.77 -22.96 10.24
N GLU A 765 29.53 -22.76 9.81
CA GLU A 765 28.40 -22.61 10.74
C GLU A 765 28.12 -23.92 11.50
N ALA A 766 28.21 -25.08 10.85
CA ALA A 766 28.03 -26.37 11.53
C ALA A 766 29.07 -26.60 12.63
N VAL A 767 30.33 -26.22 12.40
CA VAL A 767 31.38 -26.24 13.44
C VAL A 767 31.00 -25.32 14.60
N ASN A 768 30.61 -24.08 14.30
CA ASN A 768 30.18 -23.10 15.31
C ASN A 768 29.00 -23.61 16.15
N THR A 769 27.98 -24.17 15.49
CA THR A 769 26.78 -24.71 16.12
C THR A 769 27.15 -25.89 17.03
N ILE A 770 27.88 -26.89 16.53
CA ILE A 770 28.27 -28.06 17.33
C ILE A 770 29.11 -27.65 18.53
N SER A 771 30.09 -26.77 18.34
CA SER A 771 30.93 -26.28 19.44
C SER A 771 30.13 -25.50 20.48
N THR A 772 29.14 -24.72 20.06
CA THR A 772 28.27 -24.00 21.00
C THR A 772 27.36 -24.95 21.78
N LEU A 773 26.84 -26.01 21.14
CA LEU A 773 25.93 -26.97 21.76
C LEU A 773 26.63 -27.99 22.66
N GLN A 774 27.85 -28.44 22.30
CA GLN A 774 28.58 -29.47 23.03
C GLN A 774 29.68 -28.92 23.95
N GLY A 775 30.05 -27.64 23.80
CA GLY A 775 31.16 -27.04 24.55
C GLY A 775 32.44 -27.87 24.40
N PRO A 776 33.10 -28.26 25.52
CA PRO A 776 34.30 -29.08 25.48
C PRO A 776 34.17 -30.44 24.78
N ALA A 777 32.98 -31.04 24.79
CA ALA A 777 32.75 -32.33 24.11
C ALA A 777 32.85 -32.23 22.57
N ALA A 778 32.88 -31.02 22.01
CA ALA A 778 33.10 -30.79 20.58
C ALA A 778 34.55 -30.99 20.13
N GLU A 779 35.50 -31.29 21.03
CA GLU A 779 36.91 -31.45 20.71
C GLU A 779 37.17 -32.33 19.45
N PRO A 780 36.57 -33.53 19.30
CA PRO A 780 36.81 -34.35 18.11
C PRO A 780 36.37 -33.68 16.80
N THR A 781 35.27 -32.91 16.86
CA THR A 781 34.76 -32.14 15.72
C THR A 781 35.70 -30.98 15.37
N LEU A 782 36.20 -30.28 16.39
CA LEU A 782 37.13 -29.16 16.22
C LEU A 782 38.47 -29.61 15.65
N LEU A 783 39.03 -30.72 16.16
CA LEU A 783 40.26 -31.32 15.62
C LEU A 783 40.10 -31.71 14.15
N ARG A 784 38.93 -32.22 13.74
CA ARG A 784 38.64 -32.51 12.33
C ARG A 784 38.55 -31.22 11.50
N ALA A 785 37.89 -30.19 12.03
CA ALA A 785 37.69 -28.92 11.36
C ALA A 785 38.99 -28.12 11.16
N LEU A 786 39.99 -28.29 12.03
CA LEU A 786 41.35 -27.74 11.84
C LEU A 786 42.03 -28.25 10.56
N ARG A 787 41.56 -29.37 10.00
CA ARG A 787 42.09 -29.97 8.76
C ARG A 787 41.18 -29.75 7.56
N ASP A 788 40.16 -28.89 7.67
CA ASP A 788 39.25 -28.59 6.55
C ASP A 788 40.03 -27.95 5.38
N PRO A 789 39.69 -28.27 4.12
CA PRO A 789 40.35 -27.66 2.96
C PRO A 789 40.18 -26.13 2.90
N ASN A 790 39.12 -25.57 3.48
CA ASN A 790 38.85 -24.14 3.48
C ASN A 790 39.38 -23.46 4.75
N ILE A 791 40.18 -22.41 4.57
CA ILE A 791 40.79 -21.68 5.68
C ILE A 791 39.78 -21.06 6.65
N ARG A 792 38.59 -20.63 6.19
CA ARG A 792 37.57 -20.04 7.07
C ARG A 792 37.02 -21.03 8.08
N VAL A 793 36.83 -22.29 7.66
CA VAL A 793 36.38 -23.36 8.56
C VAL A 793 37.44 -23.67 9.61
N ARG A 794 38.72 -23.71 9.19
CA ARG A 794 39.83 -23.91 10.13
C ARG A 794 39.97 -22.77 11.14
N ARG A 795 39.84 -21.52 10.68
CA ARG A 795 39.82 -20.33 11.56
C ARG A 795 38.71 -20.43 12.59
N ARG A 796 37.48 -20.75 12.16
CA ARG A 796 36.36 -20.96 13.09
C ARG A 796 36.65 -22.06 14.13
N ALA A 797 37.32 -23.14 13.73
CA ALA A 797 37.73 -24.17 14.68
C ALA A 797 38.73 -23.64 15.72
N VAL A 798 39.72 -22.84 15.33
CA VAL A 798 40.67 -22.18 16.25
C VAL A 798 39.97 -21.21 17.20
N GLU A 799 39.03 -20.41 16.70
CA GLU A 799 38.20 -19.51 17.51
C GLU A 799 37.41 -20.29 18.57
N CYS A 800 36.74 -21.37 18.16
CA CYS A 800 35.97 -22.22 19.08
C CYS A 800 36.88 -22.93 20.11
N ILE A 801 38.06 -23.42 19.71
CA ILE A 801 39.05 -24.00 20.63
C ILE A 801 39.44 -22.99 21.71
N GLY A 802 39.72 -21.74 21.31
CA GLY A 802 40.05 -20.67 22.26
C GLY A 802 38.88 -20.30 23.16
N LYS A 803 37.66 -20.21 22.60
CA LYS A 803 36.42 -19.92 23.35
C LYS A 803 36.16 -20.95 24.47
N PHE A 804 36.44 -22.23 24.22
CA PHE A 804 36.22 -23.31 25.18
C PHE A 804 37.50 -23.75 25.92
N SER A 805 38.62 -23.03 25.73
CA SER A 805 39.92 -23.28 26.37
C SER A 805 40.35 -24.76 26.33
N LEU A 806 40.23 -25.39 25.16
CA LEU A 806 40.58 -26.81 25.01
C LEU A 806 42.09 -27.01 25.11
N LYS A 807 42.51 -27.77 26.11
CA LYS A 807 43.92 -27.91 26.51
C LYS A 807 44.49 -29.32 26.31
N SER A 808 43.78 -30.17 25.58
CA SER A 808 44.28 -31.52 25.32
C SER A 808 45.58 -31.46 24.51
N GLN A 809 46.48 -32.42 24.73
CA GLN A 809 47.75 -32.47 24.02
C GLN A 809 47.57 -32.51 22.50
N ARG A 810 46.50 -33.16 22.02
CA ARG A 810 46.14 -33.22 20.60
C ARG A 810 45.78 -31.83 20.05
N VAL A 811 45.00 -31.05 20.79
CA VAL A 811 44.66 -29.67 20.40
C VAL A 811 45.92 -28.80 20.32
N LEU A 812 46.80 -28.89 21.33
CA LEU A 812 48.06 -28.15 21.34
C LEU A 812 48.92 -28.51 20.13
N ILE A 813 49.09 -29.80 19.82
CA ILE A 813 49.85 -30.25 18.66
C ILE A 813 49.26 -29.71 17.35
N GLU A 814 47.95 -29.75 17.16
CA GLU A 814 47.33 -29.23 15.94
C GLU A 814 47.45 -27.70 15.81
N LEU A 815 47.33 -26.95 16.91
CA LEU A 815 47.57 -25.51 16.90
C LEU A 815 49.02 -25.17 16.54
N LEU A 816 49.99 -25.98 16.98
CA LEU A 816 51.40 -25.84 16.61
C LEU A 816 51.62 -26.16 15.13
N ASN A 817 50.94 -27.19 14.60
CA ASN A 817 51.00 -27.52 13.18
C ASN A 817 50.52 -26.35 12.30
N ILE A 818 49.55 -25.55 12.76
CA ILE A 818 49.09 -24.34 12.04
C ILE A 818 50.22 -23.34 11.82
N LEU A 819 51.14 -23.21 12.78
CA LEU A 819 52.28 -22.30 12.68
C LEU A 819 53.23 -22.68 11.54
N ASN A 820 53.21 -23.95 11.14
CA ASN A 820 54.04 -24.52 10.08
C ASN A 820 53.32 -24.60 8.72
N ILE A 821 52.07 -24.13 8.61
CA ILE A 821 51.35 -24.11 7.33
C ILE A 821 52.04 -23.13 6.37
N ASP A 822 52.23 -23.56 5.13
CA ASP A 822 52.71 -22.73 4.01
C ASP A 822 51.62 -22.50 2.96
N GLU A 823 51.93 -21.67 1.96
CA GLU A 823 51.03 -21.35 0.84
C GLU A 823 50.59 -22.59 0.05
N SER A 824 51.46 -23.60 -0.06
CA SER A 824 51.18 -24.83 -0.83
C SER A 824 50.17 -25.75 -0.14
N THR A 825 50.04 -25.63 1.18
CA THR A 825 49.22 -26.51 2.03
C THR A 825 47.73 -26.15 1.99
N VAL A 826 47.36 -24.94 1.54
CA VAL A 826 45.99 -24.44 1.59
C VAL A 826 45.39 -24.20 0.22
N LYS A 827 44.43 -25.06 -0.16
CA LYS A 827 43.62 -24.83 -1.37
C LYS A 827 42.72 -23.59 -1.19
N ASN A 828 42.75 -22.67 -2.16
CA ASN A 828 41.97 -21.43 -2.22
C ASN A 828 42.44 -20.28 -1.30
N VAL A 829 43.71 -20.26 -0.88
CA VAL A 829 44.31 -19.02 -0.36
C VAL A 829 44.72 -18.16 -1.55
N VAL A 830 44.21 -16.93 -1.57
CA VAL A 830 44.51 -15.92 -2.59
C VAL A 830 45.59 -14.94 -2.10
N ASP A 831 45.85 -14.92 -0.79
CA ASP A 831 46.65 -13.90 -0.11
C ASP A 831 47.47 -14.50 1.04
N LYS A 832 48.79 -14.31 0.99
CA LYS A 832 49.76 -14.69 2.04
C LYS A 832 49.35 -14.14 3.42
N ASN A 833 48.74 -12.95 3.47
CA ASN A 833 48.26 -12.36 4.73
C ASN A 833 47.20 -13.23 5.43
N GLN A 834 46.35 -13.95 4.70
CA GLN A 834 45.35 -14.83 5.34
C GLN A 834 45.99 -16.00 6.09
N ILE A 835 47.15 -16.49 5.62
CA ILE A 835 47.91 -17.52 6.32
C ILE A 835 48.57 -16.93 7.57
N LEU A 836 49.14 -15.74 7.46
CA LEU A 836 49.76 -15.04 8.59
C LEU A 836 48.75 -14.68 9.68
N GLU A 837 47.56 -14.21 9.30
CA GLU A 837 46.43 -13.98 10.20
C GLU A 837 45.99 -15.28 10.88
N PHE A 838 45.92 -16.38 10.13
CA PHE A 838 45.55 -17.68 10.71
C PHE A 838 46.60 -18.19 11.71
N LYS A 839 47.89 -18.00 11.44
CA LYS A 839 48.97 -18.28 12.39
C LYS A 839 48.86 -17.40 13.64
N ALA A 840 48.61 -16.11 13.45
CA ALA A 840 48.40 -15.17 14.55
C ALA A 840 47.17 -15.55 15.40
N GLU A 841 46.10 -16.04 14.79
CA GLU A 841 44.92 -16.54 15.48
C GLU A 841 45.23 -17.78 16.31
N ALA A 842 46.00 -18.73 15.78
CA ALA A 842 46.48 -19.89 16.55
C ALA A 842 47.34 -19.47 17.77
N ILE A 843 48.24 -18.50 17.60
CA ILE A 843 49.05 -17.94 18.71
C ILE A 843 48.18 -17.26 19.76
N ASN A 844 47.19 -16.47 19.34
CA ASN A 844 46.24 -15.85 20.25
C ASN A 844 45.46 -16.91 21.03
N THR A 845 45.03 -17.99 20.37
CA THR A 845 44.37 -19.12 21.02
C THR A 845 45.27 -19.84 22.02
N LEU A 846 46.55 -20.08 21.69
CA LEU A 846 47.53 -20.62 22.64
C LEU A 846 47.68 -19.73 23.89
N SER A 847 47.62 -18.40 23.72
CA SER A 847 47.63 -17.46 24.85
C SER A 847 46.38 -17.55 25.75
N LEU A 848 45.21 -17.91 25.18
CA LEU A 848 43.98 -18.12 25.94
C LEU A 848 44.01 -19.45 26.72
N ILE A 849 44.65 -20.48 26.15
CA ILE A 849 44.84 -21.78 26.82
C ILE A 849 45.80 -21.65 28.02
N GLY A 850 46.80 -20.77 27.91
CA GLY A 850 47.76 -20.48 28.98
C GLY A 850 49.11 -21.16 28.80
N ASN A 851 50.04 -20.91 29.72
CA ASN A 851 51.41 -21.45 29.69
C ASN A 851 51.47 -22.93 30.13
N VAL A 852 50.79 -23.81 29.38
CA VAL A 852 50.68 -25.24 29.65
C VAL A 852 51.84 -26.04 29.06
N HIS A 853 52.08 -27.26 29.58
CA HIS A 853 53.08 -28.17 29.03
C HIS A 853 52.60 -28.77 27.70
N ILE A 854 53.46 -28.72 26.69
CA ILE A 854 53.27 -29.36 25.39
C ILE A 854 53.97 -30.72 25.38
N SER A 855 55.14 -30.78 26.02
CA SER A 855 55.90 -32.00 26.32
C SER A 855 56.44 -31.92 27.75
N THR A 856 57.12 -32.97 28.21
CA THR A 856 57.80 -33.01 29.52
C THR A 856 58.81 -31.88 29.71
N GLU A 857 59.36 -31.35 28.61
CA GLU A 857 60.46 -30.37 28.64
C GLU A 857 60.05 -28.97 28.14
N LYS A 858 58.91 -28.84 27.44
CA LYS A 858 58.52 -27.59 26.79
C LYS A 858 57.10 -27.16 27.13
N ARG A 859 56.95 -25.86 27.38
CA ARG A 859 55.67 -25.16 27.54
C ARG A 859 55.33 -24.28 26.35
N VAL A 860 54.09 -23.78 26.31
CA VAL A 860 53.65 -22.82 25.29
C VAL A 860 54.57 -21.60 25.22
N GLU A 861 55.04 -21.06 26.36
CA GLU A 861 55.97 -19.93 26.37
C GLU A 861 57.27 -20.22 25.62
N ASP A 862 57.79 -21.46 25.70
CA ASP A 862 59.03 -21.84 25.04
C ASP A 862 58.88 -21.78 23.53
N ILE A 863 57.74 -22.24 23.01
CA ILE A 863 57.46 -22.19 21.57
C ILE A 863 57.33 -20.75 21.09
N LEU A 864 56.63 -19.91 21.86
CA LEU A 864 56.47 -18.50 21.52
C LEU A 864 57.83 -17.78 21.46
N LEU A 865 58.73 -18.08 22.40
CA LEU A 865 60.09 -17.55 22.40
C LEU A 865 60.89 -18.06 21.19
N ASP A 866 60.73 -19.33 20.82
CA ASP A 866 61.39 -19.93 19.67
C ASP A 866 60.97 -19.27 18.33
N LEU A 867 59.78 -18.67 18.24
CA LEU A 867 59.33 -17.94 17.04
C LEU A 867 60.02 -16.57 16.89
N ILE A 868 60.28 -15.88 18.00
CA ILE A 868 60.88 -14.53 17.96
C ILE A 868 62.40 -14.52 18.14
N THR A 869 63.03 -15.68 18.32
CA THR A 869 64.48 -15.82 18.47
C THR A 869 65.13 -16.38 17.19
N PRO A 870 66.34 -15.91 16.82
CA PRO A 870 66.95 -16.25 15.54
C PRO A 870 67.49 -17.69 15.40
N ASP A 871 67.58 -18.49 16.47
CA ASP A 871 68.15 -19.85 16.45
C ASP A 871 67.07 -20.95 16.27
N LYS A 872 66.63 -21.16 15.02
CA LYS A 872 65.60 -22.14 14.60
C LYS A 872 66.03 -23.61 14.64
N LYS A 873 66.71 -24.11 15.69
CA LYS A 873 67.33 -25.46 15.67
C LYS A 873 66.41 -26.67 15.96
N TRP A 874 65.11 -26.50 16.24
CA TRP A 874 64.28 -27.62 16.72
C TRP A 874 62.96 -27.86 15.98
N LEU A 875 62.50 -26.95 15.11
CA LEU A 875 61.32 -27.21 14.26
C LEU A 875 61.53 -28.42 13.33
N ASP A 876 62.78 -28.74 13.02
CA ASP A 876 63.18 -29.94 12.28
C ASP A 876 62.99 -31.27 13.07
N LYS A 877 62.87 -31.22 14.40
CA LYS A 877 62.83 -32.43 15.26
C LYS A 877 61.42 -32.92 15.63
N LEU A 878 60.37 -32.12 15.44
CA LEU A 878 59.01 -32.45 15.94
C LEU A 878 58.06 -33.07 14.90
N SER A 879 58.47 -33.16 13.63
CA SER A 879 57.83 -34.07 12.68
C SER A 879 58.82 -34.51 11.61
N ASN A 880 58.90 -35.80 11.32
CA ASN A 880 59.85 -36.38 10.35
C ASN A 880 59.53 -36.03 8.87
N LYS A 881 58.88 -34.90 8.60
CA LYS A 881 58.59 -34.37 7.25
C LYS A 881 58.77 -32.85 7.12
N VAL A 882 59.48 -32.20 8.05
CA VAL A 882 59.83 -30.77 7.92
C VAL A 882 61.05 -30.63 7.01
N ARG A 883 60.83 -30.48 5.69
CA ARG A 883 61.86 -29.96 4.79
C ARG A 883 61.56 -28.50 4.47
N SER A 884 62.42 -27.64 5.01
CA SER A 884 62.85 -26.35 4.45
C SER A 884 61.79 -25.48 3.74
N ALA A 885 61.27 -24.48 4.44
CA ALA A 885 60.74 -23.27 3.78
C ALA A 885 60.74 -22.07 4.74
N GLY A 886 61.47 -21.00 4.37
CA GLY A 886 61.26 -19.66 4.93
C GLY A 886 62.51 -18.93 5.47
N LYS A 887 63.10 -18.07 4.62
CA LYS A 887 64.18 -17.11 4.90
C LYS A 887 63.86 -16.13 6.04
N LYS A 888 64.91 -15.44 6.53
CA LYS A 888 64.91 -14.20 7.35
C LYS A 888 63.68 -13.31 7.10
N GLY A 889 63.00 -12.93 8.18
CA GLY A 889 61.86 -12.01 8.19
C GLY A 889 60.54 -12.74 8.41
N GLU A 890 60.22 -13.07 9.66
CA GLU A 890 58.85 -13.42 10.00
C GLU A 890 57.96 -12.17 9.89
N ASP A 891 56.84 -12.29 9.18
CA ASP A 891 55.92 -11.19 8.94
C ASP A 891 55.42 -10.59 10.27
N GLN A 892 55.52 -9.26 10.37
CA GLN A 892 55.18 -8.43 11.54
C GLN A 892 53.89 -8.82 12.27
N ILE A 893 52.89 -9.36 11.55
CA ILE A 893 51.61 -9.87 12.09
C ILE A 893 51.83 -11.00 13.11
N VAL A 894 52.65 -11.99 12.78
CA VAL A 894 52.93 -13.15 13.63
C VAL A 894 53.74 -12.71 14.84
N GLN A 895 54.79 -11.90 14.64
CA GLN A 895 55.63 -11.39 15.73
C GLN A 895 54.82 -10.54 16.73
N ASN A 896 53.90 -9.70 16.23
CA ASN A 896 52.98 -8.94 17.08
C ASN A 896 52.08 -9.87 17.91
N ALA A 897 51.56 -10.95 17.31
CA ALA A 897 50.73 -11.92 18.03
C ALA A 897 51.53 -12.66 19.10
N VAL A 898 52.78 -13.04 18.82
CA VAL A 898 53.69 -13.65 19.81
C VAL A 898 53.93 -12.71 20.98
N LEU A 899 54.28 -11.44 20.74
CA LEU A 899 54.48 -10.45 21.81
C LEU A 899 53.21 -10.27 22.65
N LYS A 900 52.03 -10.21 22.02
CA LYS A 900 50.75 -10.14 22.72
C LYS A 900 50.48 -11.41 23.55
N ALA A 901 50.84 -12.58 23.04
CA ALA A 901 50.70 -13.84 23.77
C ALA A 901 51.66 -13.88 24.98
N LEU A 902 52.93 -13.52 24.82
CA LEU A 902 53.92 -13.43 25.91
C LEU A 902 53.55 -12.35 26.94
N TRP A 903 52.92 -11.26 26.52
CA TRP A 903 52.32 -10.28 27.43
C TRP A 903 51.29 -10.93 28.35
N LYS A 904 50.53 -11.92 27.87
CA LYS A 904 49.53 -12.65 28.68
C LYS A 904 50.10 -13.81 29.49
N ILE A 905 51.04 -14.59 28.94
CA ILE A 905 51.44 -15.87 29.55
C ILE A 905 52.94 -15.99 29.88
N GLY A 906 53.75 -15.03 29.41
CA GLY A 906 55.20 -15.05 29.58
C GLY A 906 55.63 -14.85 31.03
N THR A 907 56.72 -15.50 31.40
CA THR A 907 57.29 -15.51 32.75
C THR A 907 58.65 -14.78 32.78
N LYS A 908 59.31 -14.75 33.95
CA LYS A 908 60.71 -14.31 34.07
C LYS A 908 61.63 -14.94 33.01
N LYS A 909 61.34 -16.17 32.58
CA LYS A 909 62.09 -16.90 31.54
C LYS A 909 62.09 -16.18 30.19
N SER A 910 61.06 -15.40 29.88
CA SER A 910 60.94 -14.66 28.61
C SER A 910 61.82 -13.39 28.56
N LEU A 911 62.28 -12.88 29.72
CA LEU A 911 62.97 -11.59 29.82
C LEU A 911 64.26 -11.50 28.99
N PRO A 912 65.18 -12.50 28.97
CA PRO A 912 66.43 -12.39 28.22
C PRO A 912 66.20 -12.24 26.70
N SER A 913 65.30 -13.06 26.14
CA SER A 913 64.96 -13.01 24.72
C SER A 913 64.22 -11.72 24.34
N LEU A 914 63.30 -11.25 25.18
CA LEU A 914 62.59 -9.99 24.96
C LEU A 914 63.51 -8.77 25.07
N THR A 915 64.49 -8.79 25.97
CA THR A 915 65.49 -7.71 26.11
C THR A 915 66.35 -7.61 24.86
N THR A 916 66.81 -8.76 24.36
CA THR A 916 67.55 -8.83 23.10
C THR A 916 66.73 -8.27 21.93
N LEU A 917 65.42 -8.58 21.87
CA LEU A 917 64.52 -8.04 20.84
C LEU A 917 64.25 -6.54 21.02
N ALA A 918 64.19 -6.04 22.25
CA ALA A 918 64.03 -4.61 22.55
C ALA A 918 65.27 -3.76 22.17
N GLU A 919 66.45 -4.36 22.16
CA GLU A 919 67.72 -3.72 21.79
C GLU A 919 68.03 -3.83 20.29
N ARG A 920 67.68 -4.95 19.65
CA ARG A 920 68.11 -5.29 18.28
C ARG A 920 66.97 -5.36 17.26
N GLY A 921 65.71 -5.22 17.68
CA GLY A 921 64.53 -5.26 16.81
C GLY A 921 64.25 -3.92 16.11
N ASP A 922 63.41 -3.94 15.08
CA ASP A 922 62.89 -2.73 14.44
C ASP A 922 62.06 -1.89 15.44
N ARG A 923 61.98 -0.57 15.23
CA ARG A 923 61.45 0.45 16.15
C ARG A 923 60.09 0.07 16.73
N ALA A 924 59.18 -0.47 15.91
CA ALA A 924 57.84 -0.87 16.32
C ALA A 924 57.83 -2.14 17.20
N LEU A 925 58.67 -3.14 16.89
CA LEU A 925 58.79 -4.37 17.68
C LEU A 925 59.54 -4.12 18.99
N ALA A 926 60.58 -3.31 18.94
CA ALA A 926 61.37 -2.93 20.10
C ALA A 926 60.52 -2.20 21.16
N SER A 927 59.63 -1.30 20.73
CA SER A 927 58.67 -0.63 21.62
C SER A 927 57.76 -1.62 22.33
N LYS A 928 57.11 -2.52 21.57
CA LYS A 928 56.21 -3.54 22.14
C LYS A 928 56.95 -4.50 23.07
N ALA A 929 58.15 -4.94 22.71
CA ALA A 929 58.96 -5.80 23.57
C ALA A 929 59.25 -5.15 24.93
N LYS A 930 59.53 -3.84 24.98
CA LYS A 930 59.70 -3.08 26.24
C LYS A 930 58.42 -3.07 27.09
N GLU A 931 57.25 -2.89 26.46
CA GLU A 931 55.95 -2.96 27.15
C GLU A 931 55.71 -4.36 27.75
N VAL A 932 56.00 -5.42 26.98
CA VAL A 932 55.87 -6.81 27.47
C VAL A 932 56.82 -7.06 28.65
N ILE A 933 58.07 -6.61 28.59
CA ILE A 933 59.04 -6.72 29.69
C ILE A 933 58.51 -6.03 30.96
N ALA A 934 57.99 -4.80 30.83
CA ALA A 934 57.42 -4.06 31.94
C ALA A 934 56.24 -4.81 32.57
N GLN A 935 55.33 -5.35 31.75
CA GLN A 935 54.19 -6.13 32.23
C GLN A 935 54.61 -7.42 32.95
N ILE A 936 55.58 -8.16 32.42
CA ILE A 936 56.09 -9.38 33.06
C ILE A 936 56.69 -9.03 34.43
N LYS A 937 57.53 -7.99 34.51
CA LYS A 937 58.13 -7.53 35.77
C LYS A 937 57.08 -7.05 36.78
N LEU A 938 56.00 -6.41 36.31
CA LEU A 938 54.91 -5.95 37.17
C LEU A 938 54.14 -7.13 37.78
N ARG A 939 53.76 -8.12 36.96
CA ARG A 939 53.04 -9.32 37.41
C ARG A 939 53.84 -10.26 38.32
N ASP A 940 55.14 -10.07 38.34
CA ASP A 940 56.09 -10.88 39.10
C ASP A 940 56.53 -10.21 40.42
N ARG A 941 56.11 -8.94 40.62
CA ARG A 941 56.30 -8.15 41.85
C ARG A 941 55.08 -8.14 42.78
N GLY A 942 53.90 -8.47 42.26
CA GLY A 942 52.68 -8.71 43.05
C GLY A 942 52.41 -10.20 43.12
#